data_AF-A0A6J2YAD1-F1
#
_entry.id   AF-A0A6J2YAD1-F1
#
_cell.length_a   1.000
_cell.length_b   1.000
_cell.length_c   1.000
_cell.angle_alpha   90.00
_cell.angle_beta   90.00
_cell.angle_gamma   90.00
#
_symmetry.space_group_name_H-M   'P 1'
#
loop_
_entity.id
_entity.type
_entity.pdbx_description
1 polymer ?
#
loop_
_entity_poly.entity_id
_entity_poly.type
_entity_poly.pdbx_seq_one_letter_code
_entity_poly.pdbx_strand_id
1 'polypeptide(L)'
;MLHYFKITLVEHKCYKVYIRNNLTGRSNIFRNMKKKYALLGLILFLTVQSSVSARSTTTEEPASLVISTQESAVSAQNEVGGENEKDEGPVLPKIYQMRVDTNISNRYAKTLITSKVKNLSPKSQEATFSIVTPDKAFISGFVMEIDGKKYEAYVKEKEEAKKTYDEAVSSGFGAAHVAVSARDSNRFTVSVNVEPQSKATFYLTYEELLLRTSNKYELVLNIQPGQPVKDLDVVVNIAESRPLKFVKVPSLRSGNEISKNDSKIDPEADIKTVNETAAVVTFKPDIAKQKLLASGLGGEEKNGLSGQFVVEYDVVRDPQGGEVLVDGGYFVHFFAPEELTPIKKQIIFVLDTSGSMSGTRISQLKDAMKSILGELHPEDTLSIVEFSSEIKVWNIETERVTYKEGESPFWGGYNKPPVEKLDILPESVVASPENIKKATEVVNKLDAFGGTDILTALKVGLKVVGTNKNPQQNHPIIVFLTDGEPTVGEVSTEKIISTITELNSGQVPIFSLSFGDGADRAFLQKLSLKNEGFARHIYEAADANLQLENFYKQISSPLLTNVTFKYVDNNNVYNISKQKFPIFFAGSELYTTGIYDGSDFLPPGVEAWGINGPIILKPKVYQATGNLERLWAYMTVRQLLQQREVDKDKEPATQAVLKLALKYSFVTDVTSLVVVKPNETSAVNTEDAAKDTSRYPYSMNLPKSGVALKAGSPNSYPVSSLYSARSGITGRFAALGPSGFSGMPMYQFAAPQSIHASGFGENFDITDISPTTTLAESSSLPWLKDVLNENGTITINEATYPLGQNETLGLGDTCTNSVNTTNGQCTLLHECKVIQSYLTDFATYKQHFCEIKGFAGVCCPLPQP
;
A
#
# COMPACT_ATOMS: atom_id res chain seq x y z
N MET A 1 55.43 13.45 59.51
CA MET A 1 54.34 13.90 60.41
C MET A 1 53.19 12.93 60.16
N LEU A 2 52.66 12.18 61.14
CA LEU A 2 51.88 12.60 62.32
C LEU A 2 50.57 13.28 61.89
N HIS A 3 49.35 12.84 62.26
CA HIS A 3 48.88 11.97 63.37
C HIS A 3 47.93 10.83 62.89
N TYR A 4 47.97 9.60 63.45
CA TYR A 4 47.03 8.99 64.44
C TYR A 4 45.53 8.87 64.02
N PHE A 5 44.73 7.88 64.44
CA PHE A 5 44.79 7.01 65.64
C PHE A 5 44.45 5.52 65.37
N LYS A 6 44.74 4.63 66.34
CA LYS A 6 44.34 3.20 66.40
C LYS A 6 42.99 2.98 67.10
N ILE A 7 42.38 1.81 66.89
CA ILE A 7 41.85 0.92 67.95
C ILE A 7 42.03 -0.56 67.49
N THR A 8 41.98 -1.55 68.40
CA THR A 8 42.51 -2.92 68.17
C THR A 8 41.64 -4.01 68.82
N LEU A 9 41.88 -5.28 68.41
CA LEU A 9 41.46 -6.56 69.04
C LEU A 9 40.00 -6.98 68.78
N VAL A 10 39.64 -8.29 68.76
CA VAL A 10 40.28 -9.49 69.34
C VAL A 10 40.52 -10.62 68.31
N GLU A 11 41.45 -11.52 68.68
CA GLU A 11 41.88 -12.82 68.12
C GLU A 11 40.73 -13.85 67.82
N HIS A 12 40.91 -15.06 67.26
CA HIS A 12 41.94 -16.08 67.58
C HIS A 12 41.98 -17.30 66.59
N LYS A 13 43.20 -17.66 66.12
CA LYS A 13 43.85 -19.01 65.92
C LYS A 13 43.00 -20.25 65.48
N CYS A 14 43.45 -21.24 64.67
CA CYS A 14 44.73 -21.52 63.97
C CYS A 14 44.68 -22.79 63.06
N TYR A 15 45.53 -22.85 62.01
CA TYR A 15 46.28 -24.03 61.46
C TYR A 15 45.51 -25.24 60.82
N LYS A 16 45.85 -25.74 59.59
CA LYS A 16 46.90 -26.72 59.17
C LYS A 16 46.66 -28.19 59.66
N VAL A 17 46.93 -29.32 58.97
CA VAL A 17 47.58 -29.62 57.64
C VAL A 17 47.38 -31.11 57.19
N TYR A 18 47.44 -31.38 55.87
CA TYR A 18 47.84 -32.63 55.13
C TYR A 18 47.09 -34.01 55.21
N ILE A 19 46.57 -34.43 54.04
CA ILE A 19 47.01 -35.58 53.18
C ILE A 19 46.91 -37.08 53.63
N ARG A 20 46.24 -37.87 52.75
CA ARG A 20 46.32 -39.33 52.39
C ARG A 20 45.60 -40.42 53.23
N ASN A 21 44.75 -41.17 52.49
CA ASN A 21 44.66 -42.64 52.31
C ASN A 21 44.66 -43.57 53.57
N ASN A 22 43.86 -44.65 53.69
CA ASN A 22 43.10 -45.45 52.70
C ASN A 22 42.14 -46.45 53.39
N LEU A 23 41.30 -47.16 52.60
CA LEU A 23 40.47 -48.35 52.99
C LEU A 23 39.31 -48.05 53.99
N THR A 24 38.17 -48.77 54.02
CA THR A 24 37.70 -50.02 53.35
C THR A 24 36.26 -49.89 52.80
N GLY A 25 35.91 -50.55 51.68
CA GLY A 25 34.49 -50.72 51.27
C GLY A 25 34.24 -51.23 49.84
N ARG A 26 33.93 -52.52 49.68
CA ARG A 26 33.43 -53.19 48.45
C ARG A 26 31.88 -53.19 48.44
N SER A 27 31.11 -53.38 47.36
CA SER A 27 31.35 -53.34 45.89
C SER A 27 30.01 -53.50 45.14
N ASN A 28 29.97 -53.07 43.86
CA ASN A 28 29.11 -53.44 42.70
C ASN A 28 28.21 -52.30 42.18
N ILE A 29 28.42 -51.74 40.98
CA ILE A 29 28.37 -52.28 39.58
C ILE A 29 26.96 -52.24 38.95
N PHE A 30 26.79 -51.25 38.07
CA PHE A 30 25.97 -51.13 36.85
C PHE A 30 24.74 -52.03 36.54
N ARG A 31 23.74 -51.33 35.96
CA ARG A 31 22.93 -51.62 34.74
C ARG A 31 21.45 -52.05 34.85
N ASN A 32 20.69 -51.46 33.91
CA ASN A 32 19.49 -51.92 33.21
C ASN A 32 18.12 -52.04 33.92
N MET A 33 17.29 -51.03 33.67
CA MET A 33 16.03 -51.10 32.92
C MET A 33 15.08 -52.33 33.04
N LYS A 34 13.80 -51.97 33.26
CA LYS A 34 12.53 -52.59 32.78
C LYS A 34 11.95 -53.79 33.55
N LYS A 35 10.66 -53.61 33.92
CA LYS A 35 9.64 -54.59 34.42
C LYS A 35 9.77 -54.97 35.91
N LYS A 36 8.69 -55.18 36.69
CA LYS A 36 7.23 -54.86 36.57
C LYS A 36 6.53 -55.21 37.93
N TYR A 37 5.29 -54.75 38.12
CA TYR A 37 4.32 -55.08 39.20
C TYR A 37 4.65 -54.56 40.62
N ALA A 38 3.75 -54.11 41.52
CA ALA A 38 2.28 -53.91 41.64
C ALA A 38 1.54 -54.79 42.69
N LEU A 39 0.86 -54.12 43.63
CA LEU A 39 -0.16 -54.55 44.61
C LEU A 39 -0.77 -53.24 45.19
N LEU A 40 -2.04 -53.03 45.59
CA LEU A 40 -3.27 -53.82 45.82
C LEU A 40 -4.47 -53.13 45.09
N GLY A 41 -5.71 -53.66 44.97
CA GLY A 41 -6.32 -54.96 45.31
C GLY A 41 -7.87 -54.95 45.16
N LEU A 42 -8.49 -56.14 45.09
CA LEU A 42 -9.94 -56.48 44.92
C LEU A 42 -10.60 -56.01 43.58
N ILE A 43 -11.40 -56.76 42.78
CA ILE A 43 -12.12 -58.06 42.81
C ILE A 43 -13.64 -58.02 43.14
N LEU A 44 -14.47 -58.06 42.08
CA LEU A 44 -15.64 -58.95 41.80
C LEU A 44 -16.06 -58.65 40.32
N PHE A 45 -16.06 -59.55 39.32
CA PHE A 45 -16.92 -60.74 39.05
C PHE A 45 -18.43 -60.38 38.97
N LEU A 46 -19.22 -60.58 37.88
CA LEU A 46 -19.09 -61.05 36.47
C LEU A 46 -20.19 -60.31 35.63
N THR A 47 -20.49 -60.39 34.31
CA THR A 47 -20.14 -61.15 33.07
C THR A 47 -20.63 -60.28 31.85
N VAL A 48 -20.53 -60.51 30.52
CA VAL A 48 -20.02 -61.58 29.61
C VAL A 48 -19.44 -60.96 28.28
N GLN A 49 -19.82 -61.45 27.09
CA GLN A 49 -19.43 -61.02 25.72
C GLN A 49 -20.44 -60.01 25.12
N SER A 50 -20.16 -59.16 24.11
CA SER A 50 -19.57 -59.52 22.81
C SER A 50 -19.17 -58.34 21.88
N SER A 51 -18.05 -58.51 21.17
CA SER A 51 -17.74 -58.04 19.79
C SER A 51 -17.62 -56.53 19.40
N VAL A 52 -16.86 -56.33 18.29
CA VAL A 52 -16.77 -55.17 17.36
C VAL A 52 -15.73 -54.05 17.61
N SER A 53 -14.62 -54.19 16.87
CA SER A 53 -13.84 -53.18 16.11
C SER A 53 -13.20 -51.93 16.76
N ALA A 54 -12.23 -51.39 16.04
CA ALA A 54 -11.31 -50.32 16.46
C ALA A 54 -11.92 -48.91 16.38
N ARG A 55 -11.38 -48.00 17.21
CA ARG A 55 -11.55 -46.54 17.06
C ARG A 55 -10.23 -45.83 17.32
N SER A 56 -9.66 -45.21 16.30
CA SER A 56 -8.52 -44.29 16.39
C SER A 56 -9.02 -42.88 16.64
N THR A 57 -8.40 -42.17 17.58
CA THR A 57 -8.65 -40.75 17.85
C THR A 57 -7.72 -39.88 17.01
N THR A 58 -8.29 -39.11 16.08
CA THR A 58 -7.61 -38.00 15.40
C THR A 58 -7.78 -36.70 16.19
N THR A 59 -6.74 -35.88 16.24
CA THR A 59 -6.76 -34.52 16.82
C THR A 59 -7.32 -33.50 15.83
N GLU A 60 -7.92 -32.44 16.33
CA GLU A 60 -8.63 -31.42 15.55
C GLU A 60 -7.69 -30.29 15.08
N GLU A 61 -7.99 -29.71 13.91
CA GLU A 61 -7.40 -28.46 13.40
C GLU A 61 -8.35 -27.29 13.68
N PRO A 62 -7.85 -26.06 13.95
CA PRO A 62 -8.70 -24.88 14.09
C PRO A 62 -9.19 -24.40 12.72
N ALA A 63 -10.51 -24.36 12.52
CA ALA A 63 -11.12 -23.94 11.26
C ALA A 63 -11.08 -22.41 11.04
N SER A 64 -10.89 -22.00 9.79
CA SER A 64 -11.01 -20.60 9.34
C SER A 64 -12.47 -20.14 9.34
N LEU A 65 -12.76 -18.94 9.86
CA LEU A 65 -14.11 -18.36 9.81
C LEU A 65 -14.50 -17.97 8.38
N VAL A 66 -15.56 -18.60 7.86
CA VAL A 66 -16.36 -18.11 6.74
C VAL A 66 -17.60 -17.44 7.32
N ILE A 67 -17.78 -16.15 7.09
CA ILE A 67 -18.99 -15.44 7.51
C ILE A 67 -20.11 -15.73 6.50
N SER A 68 -20.97 -16.69 6.82
CA SER A 68 -22.22 -16.92 6.11
C SER A 68 -23.24 -15.84 6.49
N THR A 69 -23.94 -15.28 5.50
CA THR A 69 -25.11 -14.42 5.71
C THR A 69 -26.18 -15.16 6.52
N GLN A 70 -26.56 -14.64 7.69
CA GLN A 70 -27.68 -15.17 8.46
C GLN A 70 -29.00 -14.52 8.03
N GLU A 71 -29.95 -15.33 7.58
CA GLU A 71 -31.37 -14.96 7.54
C GLU A 71 -31.96 -15.13 8.95
N SER A 72 -32.56 -14.07 9.50
CA SER A 72 -33.19 -14.10 10.82
C SER A 72 -34.65 -14.56 10.72
N ALA A 73 -34.93 -15.78 11.14
CA ALA A 73 -36.30 -16.30 11.23
C ALA A 73 -37.03 -15.79 12.49
N VAL A 74 -38.28 -15.36 12.34
CA VAL A 74 -39.21 -15.03 13.44
C VAL A 74 -40.52 -15.81 13.25
N SER A 75 -41.13 -16.26 14.36
CA SER A 75 -42.24 -17.21 14.38
C SER A 75 -43.60 -16.60 14.00
N ALA A 76 -44.43 -17.40 13.31
CA ALA A 76 -45.74 -17.02 12.78
C ALA A 76 -46.90 -17.08 13.81
N GLN A 77 -48.03 -16.44 13.47
CA GLN A 77 -49.36 -17.03 13.65
C GLN A 77 -50.43 -16.43 12.71
N ASN A 78 -51.42 -17.26 12.38
CA ASN A 78 -52.77 -16.97 11.88
C ASN A 78 -53.00 -16.53 10.40
N GLU A 79 -53.03 -17.56 9.55
CA GLU A 79 -54.21 -18.00 8.74
C GLU A 79 -54.69 -17.30 7.44
N VAL A 80 -54.86 -18.17 6.43
CA VAL A 80 -55.78 -18.16 5.27
C VAL A 80 -55.53 -17.18 4.10
N GLY A 81 -55.06 -17.76 2.99
CA GLY A 81 -55.75 -17.61 1.70
C GLY A 81 -55.10 -16.76 0.60
N GLY A 82 -54.14 -17.32 -0.13
CA GLY A 82 -53.67 -16.76 -1.42
C GLY A 82 -52.48 -17.52 -2.00
N GLU A 83 -52.59 -18.01 -3.23
CA GLU A 83 -51.44 -18.46 -4.02
C GLU A 83 -50.71 -17.23 -4.59
N ASN A 84 -49.39 -17.15 -4.42
CA ASN A 84 -48.57 -16.13 -5.08
C ASN A 84 -47.11 -16.60 -5.23
N GLU A 85 -46.34 -15.84 -6.02
CA GLU A 85 -45.06 -16.24 -6.60
C GLU A 85 -43.92 -16.42 -5.58
N LYS A 86 -42.90 -17.21 -5.98
CA LYS A 86 -41.64 -17.28 -5.24
C LYS A 86 -40.81 -16.04 -5.59
N ASP A 87 -40.57 -15.19 -4.60
CA ASP A 87 -39.63 -14.06 -4.74
C ASP A 87 -38.19 -14.61 -4.77
N GLU A 88 -37.61 -14.70 -5.97
CA GLU A 88 -36.17 -14.99 -6.12
C GLU A 88 -35.38 -13.74 -5.76
N GLY A 89 -34.42 -13.87 -4.82
CA GLY A 89 -33.61 -12.76 -4.34
C GLY A 89 -32.89 -11.98 -5.47
N PRO A 90 -32.51 -10.71 -5.22
CA PRO A 90 -32.16 -9.74 -6.26
C PRO A 90 -31.11 -10.26 -7.26
N VAL A 91 -31.54 -10.42 -8.51
CA VAL A 91 -30.73 -10.97 -9.61
C VAL A 91 -29.66 -9.95 -10.01
N LEU A 92 -28.48 -10.09 -9.42
CA LEU A 92 -27.30 -9.26 -9.67
C LEU A 92 -26.98 -9.12 -11.17
N PRO A 93 -26.55 -7.94 -11.66
CA PRO A 93 -26.15 -7.75 -13.05
C PRO A 93 -25.09 -8.74 -13.52
N LYS A 94 -25.33 -9.35 -14.68
CA LYS A 94 -24.49 -10.42 -15.22
C LYS A 94 -23.37 -9.87 -16.08
N ILE A 95 -22.11 -10.12 -15.70
CA ILE A 95 -20.95 -9.89 -16.55
C ILE A 95 -20.96 -10.97 -17.64
N TYR A 96 -21.17 -10.58 -18.89
CA TYR A 96 -21.17 -11.51 -20.03
C TYR A 96 -19.84 -11.55 -20.78
N GLN A 97 -19.07 -10.46 -20.72
CA GLN A 97 -17.72 -10.36 -21.27
C GLN A 97 -16.83 -9.55 -20.32
N MET A 98 -15.61 -10.04 -20.08
CA MET A 98 -14.55 -9.30 -19.42
C MET A 98 -13.25 -9.52 -20.20
N ARG A 99 -12.59 -8.44 -20.59
CA ARG A 99 -11.37 -8.49 -21.39
C ARG A 99 -10.28 -7.60 -20.80
N VAL A 100 -9.06 -8.10 -20.76
CA VAL A 100 -7.86 -7.40 -20.29
C VAL A 100 -6.83 -7.37 -21.41
N ASP A 101 -6.70 -6.21 -22.08
CA ASP A 101 -5.70 -5.96 -23.12
C ASP A 101 -4.52 -5.20 -22.53
N THR A 102 -3.34 -5.82 -22.46
CA THR A 102 -2.10 -5.14 -22.07
C THR A 102 -1.17 -4.99 -23.27
N ASN A 103 -0.57 -3.81 -23.42
CA ASN A 103 0.51 -3.56 -24.37
C ASN A 103 1.74 -3.12 -23.59
N ILE A 104 2.84 -3.86 -23.71
CA ILE A 104 4.14 -3.55 -23.11
C ILE A 104 5.08 -3.09 -24.22
N SER A 105 5.67 -1.90 -24.06
CA SER A 105 6.75 -1.43 -24.91
C SER A 105 7.74 -0.57 -24.13
N ASN A 106 9.05 -0.81 -24.32
CA ASN A 106 10.13 -0.19 -23.54
C ASN A 106 9.92 -0.36 -22.03
N ARG A 107 9.48 -1.55 -21.58
CA ARG A 107 9.10 -1.92 -20.20
C ARG A 107 7.87 -1.17 -19.65
N TYR A 108 7.26 -0.27 -20.41
CA TYR A 108 6.05 0.44 -20.01
C TYR A 108 4.82 -0.36 -20.41
N ALA A 109 4.06 -0.80 -19.42
CA ALA A 109 2.81 -1.54 -19.61
C ALA A 109 1.62 -0.58 -19.58
N LYS A 110 0.77 -0.66 -20.60
CA LYS A 110 -0.52 0.02 -20.68
C LYS A 110 -1.64 -1.02 -20.78
N THR A 111 -2.47 -1.08 -19.74
CA THR A 111 -3.54 -2.06 -19.60
C THR A 111 -4.89 -1.40 -19.74
N LEU A 112 -5.73 -1.95 -20.62
CA LEU A 112 -7.14 -1.63 -20.78
C LEU A 112 -7.99 -2.81 -20.29
N ILE A 113 -8.84 -2.58 -19.29
CA ILE A 113 -9.85 -3.54 -18.86
C ILE A 113 -11.22 -3.10 -19.39
N THR A 114 -11.86 -3.98 -20.15
CA THR A 114 -13.25 -3.83 -20.62
C THR A 114 -14.13 -4.84 -19.89
N SER A 115 -15.15 -4.38 -19.15
CA SER A 115 -16.17 -5.25 -18.56
C SER A 115 -17.56 -4.89 -19.09
N LYS A 116 -18.33 -5.89 -19.52
CA LYS A 116 -19.69 -5.70 -20.06
C LYS A 116 -20.71 -6.43 -19.21
N VAL A 117 -21.62 -5.66 -18.64
CA VAL A 117 -22.72 -6.15 -17.80
C VAL A 117 -24.06 -6.01 -18.51
N LYS A 118 -24.98 -6.91 -18.21
CA LYS A 118 -26.40 -6.75 -18.52
C LYS A 118 -27.20 -6.96 -17.24
N ASN A 119 -28.10 -6.04 -16.91
CA ASN A 119 -29.12 -6.30 -15.91
C ASN A 119 -30.11 -7.34 -16.49
N LEU A 120 -30.35 -8.43 -15.76
CA LEU A 120 -31.32 -9.47 -16.14
C LEU A 120 -32.64 -9.39 -15.37
N SER A 121 -32.69 -8.56 -14.32
CA SER A 121 -33.89 -8.29 -13.53
C SER A 121 -34.94 -7.50 -14.32
N PRO A 122 -36.24 -7.63 -13.99
CA PRO A 122 -37.27 -6.69 -14.41
C PRO A 122 -37.25 -5.37 -13.61
N LYS A 123 -36.46 -5.28 -12.53
CA LYS A 123 -36.22 -4.06 -11.75
C LYS A 123 -34.85 -3.46 -12.10
N SER A 124 -34.68 -2.15 -11.93
CA SER A 124 -33.35 -1.51 -12.05
C SER A 124 -32.42 -2.05 -10.96
N GLN A 125 -31.13 -2.23 -11.24
CA GLN A 125 -30.16 -2.87 -10.34
C GLN A 125 -28.79 -2.16 -10.39
N GLU A 126 -28.14 -2.03 -9.23
CA GLU A 126 -26.77 -1.54 -9.18
C GLU A 126 -25.78 -2.55 -9.79
N ALA A 127 -24.97 -2.08 -10.73
CA ALA A 127 -23.83 -2.79 -11.28
C ALA A 127 -22.53 -2.18 -10.75
N THR A 128 -21.78 -2.94 -9.96
CA THR A 128 -20.49 -2.55 -9.42
C THR A 128 -19.35 -3.02 -10.32
N PHE A 129 -18.55 -2.08 -10.82
CA PHE A 129 -17.28 -2.35 -11.49
C PHE A 129 -16.15 -2.12 -10.50
N SER A 130 -15.51 -3.20 -10.02
CA SER A 130 -14.36 -3.12 -9.10
C SER A 130 -13.15 -3.84 -9.68
N ILE A 131 -12.00 -3.15 -9.72
CA ILE A 131 -10.73 -3.64 -10.27
C ILE A 131 -9.60 -3.36 -9.29
N VAL A 132 -8.70 -4.34 -9.13
CA VAL A 132 -7.46 -4.20 -8.35
C VAL A 132 -6.29 -3.89 -9.31
N THR A 133 -5.71 -2.70 -9.21
CA THR A 133 -4.54 -2.24 -9.98
C THR A 133 -3.27 -2.28 -9.13
N PRO A 134 -2.07 -2.49 -9.70
CA PRO A 134 -0.82 -2.43 -8.95
C PRO A 134 -0.58 -1.07 -8.27
N ASP A 135 0.04 -1.02 -7.08
CA ASP A 135 0.43 0.24 -6.39
C ASP A 135 1.23 1.20 -7.30
N LYS A 136 2.04 0.63 -8.19
CA LYS A 136 2.93 1.41 -9.05
C LYS A 136 2.20 2.03 -10.23
N ALA A 137 1.07 1.46 -10.64
CA ALA A 137 0.29 1.93 -11.77
C ALA A 137 -0.43 3.26 -11.47
N PHE A 138 -0.46 4.14 -12.48
CA PHE A 138 -1.38 5.27 -12.50
C PHE A 138 -2.58 4.93 -13.38
N ILE A 139 -3.78 5.13 -12.85
CA ILE A 139 -4.99 5.14 -13.68
C ILE A 139 -4.90 6.35 -14.61
N SER A 140 -5.18 6.14 -15.89
CA SER A 140 -4.99 7.14 -16.95
C SER A 140 -6.23 7.47 -17.77
N GLY A 141 -7.33 6.74 -17.54
CA GLY A 141 -8.63 7.05 -18.13
C GLY A 141 -9.69 6.04 -17.70
N PHE A 142 -10.92 6.51 -17.57
CA PHE A 142 -12.09 5.67 -17.37
C PHE A 142 -13.22 6.15 -18.27
N VAL A 143 -13.93 5.23 -18.91
CA VAL A 143 -15.13 5.51 -19.68
C VAL A 143 -16.21 4.51 -19.28
N MET A 144 -17.40 5.02 -19.00
CA MET A 144 -18.59 4.23 -18.75
C MET A 144 -19.57 4.45 -19.92
N GLU A 145 -20.09 3.38 -20.50
CA GLU A 145 -21.08 3.42 -21.57
C GLU A 145 -22.37 2.75 -21.08
N ILE A 146 -23.46 3.49 -20.92
CA ILE A 146 -24.78 2.98 -20.50
C ILE A 146 -25.75 3.23 -21.66
N ASP A 147 -26.37 2.15 -22.17
CA ASP A 147 -27.37 2.21 -23.26
C ASP A 147 -26.93 3.08 -24.46
N GLY A 148 -25.64 2.98 -24.81
CA GLY A 148 -24.99 3.69 -25.92
C GLY A 148 -24.51 5.12 -25.61
N LYS A 149 -24.85 5.68 -24.44
CA LYS A 149 -24.33 6.98 -23.97
C LYS A 149 -23.01 6.79 -23.24
N LYS A 150 -21.98 7.53 -23.66
CA LYS A 150 -20.65 7.51 -23.05
C LYS A 150 -20.45 8.64 -22.06
N TYR A 151 -19.89 8.29 -20.91
CA TYR A 151 -19.49 9.16 -19.82
C TYR A 151 -17.98 8.99 -19.64
N GLU A 152 -17.21 9.91 -20.20
CA GLU A 152 -15.75 9.91 -20.11
C GLU A 152 -15.31 10.64 -18.83
N ALA A 153 -14.42 10.01 -18.06
CA ALA A 153 -13.90 10.56 -16.83
C ALA A 153 -12.65 11.42 -17.08
N TYR A 154 -12.54 12.53 -16.36
CA TYR A 154 -11.43 13.48 -16.48
C TYR A 154 -10.67 13.59 -15.16
N VAL A 155 -9.37 13.90 -15.23
CA VAL A 155 -8.52 14.07 -14.05
C VAL A 155 -8.52 15.54 -13.63
N LYS A 156 -8.73 15.78 -12.34
CA LYS A 156 -8.68 17.09 -11.68
C LYS A 156 -7.69 17.09 -10.52
N GLU A 157 -7.38 18.27 -9.99
CA GLU A 157 -6.78 18.39 -8.66
C GLU A 157 -7.68 17.76 -7.60
N LYS A 158 -7.10 17.07 -6.61
CA LYS A 158 -7.84 16.24 -5.65
C LYS A 158 -8.93 16.96 -4.88
N GLU A 159 -8.69 18.19 -4.42
CA GLU A 159 -9.72 18.96 -3.67
C GLU A 159 -10.83 19.49 -4.59
N GLU A 160 -10.50 19.89 -5.84
CA GLU A 160 -11.50 20.29 -6.83
C GLU A 160 -12.34 19.08 -7.29
N ALA A 161 -11.70 17.93 -7.45
CA ALA A 161 -12.34 16.65 -7.75
C ALA A 161 -13.28 16.20 -6.63
N LYS A 162 -12.81 16.28 -5.38
CA LYS A 162 -13.63 15.99 -4.19
C LYS A 162 -14.83 16.90 -4.12
N LYS A 163 -14.67 18.22 -4.28
CA LYS A 163 -15.81 19.15 -4.35
C LYS A 163 -16.80 18.76 -5.45
N THR A 164 -16.29 18.42 -6.64
CA THR A 164 -17.15 17.98 -7.77
C THR A 164 -17.89 16.66 -7.45
N TYR A 165 -17.26 15.76 -6.69
CA TYR A 165 -17.85 14.51 -6.19
C TYR A 165 -18.93 14.78 -5.13
N ASP A 166 -18.65 15.61 -4.13
CA ASP A 166 -19.58 15.96 -3.04
C ASP A 166 -20.83 16.66 -3.60
N GLU A 167 -20.65 17.59 -4.56
CA GLU A 167 -21.74 18.22 -5.33
C GLU A 167 -22.53 17.20 -6.19
N ALA A 168 -21.86 16.17 -6.72
CA ALA A 168 -22.51 15.15 -7.54
C ALA A 168 -23.32 14.14 -6.71
N VAL A 169 -22.78 13.64 -5.60
CA VAL A 169 -23.45 12.68 -4.70
C VAL A 169 -24.65 13.33 -4.01
N SER A 170 -24.52 14.59 -3.55
CA SER A 170 -25.65 15.36 -3.02
C SER A 170 -26.73 15.69 -4.08
N SER A 171 -26.39 15.61 -5.37
CA SER A 171 -27.33 15.70 -6.50
C SER A 171 -27.90 14.33 -6.95
N GLY A 172 -27.58 13.24 -6.23
CA GLY A 172 -28.07 11.89 -6.53
C GLY A 172 -27.36 11.16 -7.67
N PHE A 173 -26.15 11.58 -8.05
CA PHE A 173 -25.40 10.95 -9.14
C PHE A 173 -24.55 9.76 -8.68
N GLY A 174 -24.58 8.68 -9.47
CA GLY A 174 -23.61 7.58 -9.36
C GLY A 174 -22.21 8.08 -9.67
N ALA A 175 -21.29 7.94 -8.71
CA ALA A 175 -19.95 8.49 -8.74
C ALA A 175 -18.87 7.40 -8.58
N ALA A 176 -17.65 7.70 -9.00
CA ALA A 176 -16.50 6.81 -8.89
C ALA A 176 -15.70 7.08 -7.61
N HIS A 177 -15.22 6.03 -6.93
CA HIS A 177 -14.32 6.15 -5.79
C HIS A 177 -13.10 5.23 -5.93
N VAL A 178 -11.90 5.78 -5.74
CA VAL A 178 -10.65 5.01 -5.73
C VAL A 178 -10.24 4.76 -4.29
N ALA A 179 -10.37 3.52 -3.83
CA ALA A 179 -9.94 3.11 -2.49
C ALA A 179 -8.62 2.34 -2.58
N VAL A 180 -7.72 2.50 -1.61
CA VAL A 180 -6.60 1.55 -1.46
C VAL A 180 -7.17 0.22 -0.98
N SER A 181 -6.76 -0.93 -1.54
CA SER A 181 -7.19 -2.23 -1.01
C SER A 181 -6.15 -3.32 -1.26
N ALA A 182 -5.78 -4.02 -0.19
CA ALA A 182 -4.87 -5.16 -0.18
C ALA A 182 -3.41 -4.87 -0.60
N ARG A 183 -2.52 -4.94 0.39
CA ARG A 183 -1.18 -5.54 0.34
C ARG A 183 -0.19 -5.13 -0.79
N ASP A 184 -0.29 -3.93 -1.37
CA ASP A 184 0.49 -3.36 -2.52
C ASP A 184 -0.37 -3.13 -3.80
N SER A 185 -1.67 -2.90 -3.64
CA SER A 185 -2.58 -2.62 -4.75
C SER A 185 -3.69 -1.60 -4.42
N ASN A 186 -4.21 -0.95 -5.46
CA ASN A 186 -5.23 0.07 -5.41
C ASN A 186 -6.54 -0.45 -6.04
N ARG A 187 -7.67 -0.26 -5.39
CA ARG A 187 -8.99 -0.72 -5.87
C ARG A 187 -9.79 0.44 -6.44
N PHE A 188 -9.91 0.44 -7.75
CA PHE A 188 -10.86 1.28 -8.47
C PHE A 188 -12.26 0.67 -8.35
N THR A 189 -13.23 1.39 -7.78
CA THR A 189 -14.63 0.94 -7.71
C THR A 189 -15.58 2.02 -8.23
N VAL A 190 -16.52 1.63 -9.07
CA VAL A 190 -17.63 2.47 -9.55
C VAL A 190 -18.92 1.66 -9.44
N SER A 191 -19.90 2.21 -8.73
CA SER A 191 -21.26 1.69 -8.68
C SER A 191 -22.18 2.55 -9.54
N VAL A 192 -23.08 1.91 -10.28
CA VAL A 192 -24.02 2.59 -11.18
C VAL A 192 -25.31 1.80 -11.29
N ASN A 193 -26.45 2.47 -11.13
CA ASN A 193 -27.75 1.86 -11.37
C ASN A 193 -27.97 1.62 -12.88
N VAL A 194 -28.32 0.38 -13.25
CA VAL A 194 -28.54 -0.09 -14.62
C VAL A 194 -29.98 -0.57 -14.77
N GLU A 195 -30.70 0.02 -15.71
CA GLU A 195 -32.13 -0.17 -15.92
C GLU A 195 -32.53 -1.62 -16.30
N PRO A 196 -33.81 -2.01 -16.14
CA PRO A 196 -34.31 -3.33 -16.50
C PRO A 196 -33.89 -3.74 -17.91
N GLN A 197 -33.35 -4.96 -18.05
CA GLN A 197 -32.83 -5.52 -19.30
C GLN A 197 -31.70 -4.72 -20.01
N SER A 198 -31.24 -3.62 -19.43
CA SER A 198 -30.30 -2.68 -20.05
C SER A 198 -28.83 -3.10 -19.89
N LYS A 199 -27.91 -2.38 -20.54
CA LYS A 199 -26.49 -2.74 -20.60
C LYS A 199 -25.60 -1.59 -20.17
N ALA A 200 -24.55 -1.93 -19.42
CA ALA A 200 -23.41 -1.04 -19.21
C ALA A 200 -22.10 -1.70 -19.67
N THR A 201 -21.17 -0.90 -20.18
CA THR A 201 -19.80 -1.28 -20.46
C THR A 201 -18.86 -0.33 -19.74
N PHE A 202 -17.86 -0.89 -19.07
CA PHE A 202 -16.82 -0.15 -18.36
C PHE A 202 -15.49 -0.34 -19.06
N TYR A 203 -14.76 0.74 -19.27
CA TYR A 203 -13.41 0.77 -19.84
C TYR A 203 -12.49 1.47 -18.84
N LEU A 204 -11.55 0.75 -18.23
CA LEU A 204 -10.55 1.32 -17.32
C LEU A 204 -9.16 1.16 -17.93
N THR A 205 -8.41 2.26 -18.00
CA THR A 205 -7.01 2.26 -18.44
C THR A 205 -6.08 2.60 -17.28
N TYR A 206 -5.04 1.79 -17.09
CA TYR A 206 -3.94 2.09 -16.16
C TYR A 206 -2.59 1.76 -16.78
N GLU A 207 -1.54 2.44 -16.30
CA GLU A 207 -0.20 2.42 -16.91
C GLU A 207 0.90 2.36 -15.85
N GLU A 208 1.89 1.48 -16.04
CA GLU A 208 3.00 1.26 -15.11
C GLU A 208 4.34 0.98 -15.81
N LEU A 209 5.44 1.29 -15.13
CA LEU A 209 6.78 0.83 -15.51
C LEU A 209 7.07 -0.50 -14.80
N LEU A 210 7.30 -1.55 -15.58
CA LEU A 210 7.74 -2.84 -15.06
C LEU A 210 9.19 -2.75 -14.59
N LEU A 211 9.43 -3.08 -13.32
CA LEU A 211 10.77 -3.00 -12.71
C LEU A 211 11.48 -4.36 -12.78
N ARG A 212 12.73 -4.38 -13.25
CA ARG A 212 13.52 -5.61 -13.27
C ARG A 212 13.94 -6.00 -11.86
N THR A 213 13.63 -7.23 -11.45
CA THR A 213 14.13 -7.84 -10.21
C THR A 213 14.48 -9.31 -10.47
N SER A 214 15.50 -9.84 -9.80
CA SER A 214 15.90 -11.26 -9.93
C SER A 214 16.09 -11.75 -11.39
N ASN A 215 16.58 -10.87 -12.28
CA ASN A 215 16.76 -11.10 -13.72
C ASN A 215 15.47 -11.25 -14.55
N LYS A 216 14.35 -10.67 -14.10
CA LYS A 216 13.07 -10.65 -14.84
C LYS A 216 12.27 -9.36 -14.60
N TYR A 217 11.38 -9.06 -15.53
CA TYR A 217 10.20 -8.24 -15.28
C TYR A 217 9.01 -9.16 -14.96
N GLU A 218 8.10 -8.69 -14.10
CA GLU A 218 6.78 -9.30 -13.93
C GLU A 218 5.69 -8.27 -14.23
N LEU A 219 4.80 -8.58 -15.16
CA LEU A 219 3.47 -7.95 -15.25
C LEU A 219 2.51 -8.75 -14.36
N VAL A 220 1.75 -8.07 -13.49
CA VAL A 220 0.78 -8.72 -12.58
C VAL A 220 -0.62 -8.20 -12.85
N LEU A 221 -1.49 -9.05 -13.40
CA LEU A 221 -2.88 -8.74 -13.73
C LEU A 221 -3.83 -9.41 -12.73
N ASN A 222 -4.49 -8.63 -11.88
CA ASN A 222 -5.52 -9.16 -10.98
C ASN A 222 -6.82 -9.43 -11.75
N ILE A 223 -7.24 -10.69 -11.81
CA ILE A 223 -8.49 -11.12 -12.45
C ILE A 223 -9.49 -11.47 -11.34
N GLN A 224 -10.51 -10.63 -11.15
CA GLN A 224 -11.54 -10.81 -10.11
C GLN A 224 -12.94 -10.33 -10.61
N PRO A 225 -13.58 -10.98 -11.60
CA PRO A 225 -14.95 -10.66 -12.02
C PRO A 225 -16.04 -10.87 -10.95
N GLY A 226 -15.80 -11.65 -9.89
CA GLY A 226 -16.80 -11.94 -8.85
C GLY A 226 -17.96 -12.86 -9.29
N GLN A 227 -17.96 -13.33 -10.54
CA GLN A 227 -18.85 -14.34 -11.09
C GLN A 227 -18.16 -15.04 -12.28
N PRO A 228 -18.53 -16.29 -12.64
CA PRO A 228 -18.03 -16.93 -13.86
C PRO A 228 -18.48 -16.18 -15.13
N VAL A 229 -17.52 -15.73 -15.93
CA VAL A 229 -17.77 -14.90 -17.12
C VAL A 229 -17.67 -15.74 -18.38
N LYS A 230 -18.69 -15.70 -19.24
CA LYS A 230 -18.73 -16.53 -20.45
C LYS A 230 -17.57 -16.22 -21.40
N ASP A 231 -17.38 -14.94 -21.72
CA ASP A 231 -16.35 -14.48 -22.65
C ASP A 231 -15.24 -13.75 -21.83
N LEU A 232 -14.40 -14.51 -21.12
CA LEU A 232 -13.23 -14.01 -20.38
C LEU A 232 -11.96 -14.12 -21.24
N ASP A 233 -11.27 -12.99 -21.45
CA ASP A 233 -10.16 -12.86 -22.41
C ASP A 233 -9.02 -12.02 -21.82
N VAL A 234 -7.80 -12.54 -21.78
CA VAL A 234 -6.59 -11.80 -21.39
C VAL A 234 -5.57 -11.90 -22.50
N VAL A 235 -5.11 -10.74 -23.00
CA VAL A 235 -4.13 -10.61 -24.07
C VAL A 235 -3.02 -9.67 -23.61
N VAL A 236 -1.77 -10.13 -23.67
CA VAL A 236 -0.58 -9.31 -23.37
C VAL A 236 0.31 -9.29 -24.61
N ASN A 237 0.38 -8.13 -25.27
CA ASN A 237 1.30 -7.88 -26.37
C ASN A 237 2.59 -7.29 -25.80
N ILE A 238 3.75 -7.89 -26.13
CA ILE A 238 5.08 -7.42 -25.75
C ILE A 238 5.79 -6.98 -27.03
N ALA A 239 6.38 -5.77 -27.04
CA ALA A 239 7.17 -5.25 -28.16
C ALA A 239 8.32 -4.37 -27.64
N GLU A 240 9.53 -4.93 -27.58
CA GLU A 240 10.71 -4.30 -26.99
C GLU A 240 11.72 -3.77 -28.01
N SER A 241 12.61 -2.90 -27.54
CA SER A 241 13.77 -2.37 -28.27
C SER A 241 14.86 -3.42 -28.57
N ARG A 242 14.85 -4.54 -27.84
CA ARG A 242 15.87 -5.60 -27.88
C ARG A 242 15.21 -6.99 -27.91
N PRO A 243 15.91 -8.04 -28.37
CA PRO A 243 15.38 -9.39 -28.39
C PRO A 243 14.93 -9.88 -27.02
N LEU A 244 13.83 -10.62 -26.97
CA LEU A 244 13.28 -11.24 -25.77
C LEU A 244 14.15 -12.45 -25.39
N LYS A 245 14.68 -12.44 -24.16
CA LYS A 245 15.55 -13.50 -23.59
C LYS A 245 14.72 -14.74 -23.22
N PHE A 246 13.50 -14.52 -22.75
CA PHE A 246 12.42 -15.51 -22.58
C PHE A 246 11.08 -14.77 -22.39
N VAL A 247 9.96 -15.49 -22.57
CA VAL A 247 8.62 -15.12 -22.09
C VAL A 247 8.00 -16.36 -21.48
N LYS A 248 7.37 -16.25 -20.31
CA LYS A 248 6.69 -17.36 -19.63
C LYS A 248 5.54 -16.88 -18.75
N VAL A 249 4.61 -17.79 -18.46
CA VAL A 249 3.48 -17.60 -17.55
C VAL A 249 3.60 -18.67 -16.45
N PRO A 250 3.81 -18.33 -15.17
CA PRO A 250 3.75 -19.29 -14.07
C PRO A 250 2.31 -19.63 -13.68
N SER A 251 2.16 -20.54 -12.71
CA SER A 251 0.89 -20.75 -12.00
C SER A 251 0.30 -19.43 -11.48
N LEU A 252 -1.04 -19.35 -11.43
CA LEU A 252 -1.76 -18.22 -10.85
C LEU A 252 -1.42 -18.04 -9.36
N ARG A 253 -1.50 -16.81 -8.84
CA ARG A 253 -1.26 -16.50 -7.41
C ARG A 253 -2.54 -16.11 -6.67
N SER A 254 -2.65 -16.53 -5.41
CA SER A 254 -3.71 -16.10 -4.50
C SER A 254 -3.29 -14.81 -3.79
N GLY A 255 -3.76 -13.67 -4.30
CA GLY A 255 -3.22 -12.37 -3.90
C GLY A 255 -1.70 -12.33 -4.08
N ASN A 256 -0.99 -11.84 -3.06
CA ASN A 256 0.46 -11.61 -3.11
C ASN A 256 1.30 -12.76 -2.54
N GLU A 257 0.71 -13.95 -2.32
CA GLU A 257 1.49 -15.12 -1.92
C GLU A 257 2.46 -15.56 -3.03
N ILE A 258 3.68 -15.90 -2.64
CA ILE A 258 4.72 -16.43 -3.52
C ILE A 258 4.39 -17.91 -3.84
N SER A 259 3.41 -18.09 -4.73
CA SER A 259 2.94 -19.41 -5.15
C SER A 259 4.06 -20.21 -5.80
N LYS A 260 4.33 -21.40 -5.23
CA LYS A 260 5.13 -22.44 -5.88
C LYS A 260 4.33 -22.98 -7.07
N ASN A 261 4.99 -23.38 -8.16
CA ASN A 261 4.31 -23.96 -9.32
C ASN A 261 3.48 -25.20 -8.91
N ASP A 262 2.15 -25.06 -8.90
CA ASP A 262 1.16 -26.15 -8.80
C ASP A 262 0.41 -26.22 -10.15
N SER A 263 0.38 -27.40 -10.76
CA SER A 263 -0.26 -27.65 -12.04
C SER A 263 -1.78 -27.58 -12.00
N LYS A 264 -2.42 -27.63 -10.81
CA LYS A 264 -3.87 -27.39 -10.67
C LYS A 264 -4.29 -25.96 -11.02
N ILE A 265 -3.38 -25.01 -10.77
CA ILE A 265 -3.57 -23.57 -10.95
C ILE A 265 -2.68 -23.01 -12.07
N ASP A 266 -2.20 -23.88 -12.95
CA ASP A 266 -1.60 -23.50 -14.23
C ASP A 266 -2.68 -22.88 -15.14
N PRO A 267 -2.51 -21.64 -15.64
CA PRO A 267 -3.49 -21.03 -16.53
C PRO A 267 -3.53 -21.65 -17.94
N GLU A 268 -2.53 -22.45 -18.35
CA GLU A 268 -2.41 -23.02 -19.70
C GLU A 268 -2.47 -21.96 -20.81
N ALA A 269 -1.76 -20.84 -20.60
CA ALA A 269 -1.75 -19.70 -21.53
C ALA A 269 -0.96 -19.99 -22.82
N ASP A 270 -1.50 -19.59 -23.97
CA ASP A 270 -0.80 -19.61 -25.26
C ASP A 270 0.26 -18.49 -25.30
N ILE A 271 1.48 -18.82 -25.76
CA ILE A 271 2.61 -17.89 -25.87
C ILE A 271 3.13 -17.95 -27.31
N LYS A 272 2.77 -16.95 -28.10
CA LYS A 272 3.15 -16.83 -29.50
C LYS A 272 4.23 -15.78 -29.69
N THR A 273 5.46 -16.21 -29.92
CA THR A 273 6.52 -15.34 -30.45
C THR A 273 6.12 -14.81 -31.84
N VAL A 274 6.18 -13.50 -32.02
CA VAL A 274 5.85 -12.82 -33.30
C VAL A 274 7.13 -12.58 -34.11
N ASN A 275 8.19 -12.14 -33.43
CA ASN A 275 9.56 -12.01 -33.94
C ASN A 275 10.53 -11.99 -32.73
N GLU A 276 11.81 -11.72 -32.94
CA GLU A 276 12.81 -11.73 -31.86
C GLU A 276 12.53 -10.73 -30.72
N THR A 277 11.92 -9.57 -30.99
CA THR A 277 11.65 -8.52 -29.97
C THR A 277 10.18 -8.44 -29.53
N ALA A 278 9.30 -9.28 -30.10
CA ALA A 278 7.86 -9.20 -29.85
C ALA A 278 7.17 -10.55 -29.68
N ALA A 279 6.25 -10.63 -28.73
CA ALA A 279 5.45 -11.82 -28.41
C ALA A 279 4.03 -11.45 -27.98
N VAL A 280 3.09 -12.39 -28.10
CA VAL A 280 1.72 -12.26 -27.60
C VAL A 280 1.42 -13.43 -26.67
N VAL A 281 0.97 -13.13 -25.46
CA VAL A 281 0.43 -14.10 -24.50
C VAL A 281 -1.09 -14.01 -24.51
N THR A 282 -1.79 -15.15 -24.56
CA THR A 282 -3.26 -15.22 -24.56
C THR A 282 -3.76 -16.24 -23.54
N PHE A 283 -4.71 -15.83 -22.69
CA PHE A 283 -5.38 -16.68 -21.72
C PHE A 283 -6.90 -16.50 -21.81
N LYS A 284 -7.62 -17.58 -22.14
CA LYS A 284 -9.05 -17.60 -22.47
C LYS A 284 -9.75 -18.80 -21.81
N PRO A 285 -9.87 -18.81 -20.46
CA PRO A 285 -10.45 -19.93 -19.74
C PRO A 285 -11.97 -19.97 -19.95
N ASP A 286 -12.52 -21.12 -20.32
CA ASP A 286 -13.96 -21.32 -20.31
C ASP A 286 -14.52 -21.39 -18.87
N ILE A 287 -15.84 -21.50 -18.74
CA ILE A 287 -16.52 -21.58 -17.43
C ILE A 287 -16.04 -22.77 -16.58
N ALA A 288 -15.64 -23.89 -17.19
CA ALA A 288 -15.16 -25.07 -16.47
C ALA A 288 -13.72 -24.86 -15.97
N LYS A 289 -12.82 -24.34 -16.81
CA LYS A 289 -11.45 -23.97 -16.41
C LYS A 289 -11.46 -22.84 -15.38
N GLN A 290 -12.33 -21.83 -15.50
CA GLN A 290 -12.50 -20.78 -14.48
C GLN A 290 -12.87 -21.37 -13.11
N LYS A 291 -13.82 -22.30 -13.06
CA LYS A 291 -14.24 -22.99 -11.82
C LYS A 291 -13.10 -23.85 -11.23
N LEU A 292 -12.42 -24.62 -12.06
CA LEU A 292 -11.27 -25.45 -11.64
C LEU A 292 -10.16 -24.59 -11.02
N LEU A 293 -9.82 -23.47 -11.66
CA LEU A 293 -8.81 -22.52 -11.17
C LEU A 293 -9.27 -21.81 -9.88
N ALA A 294 -10.55 -21.43 -9.78
CA ALA A 294 -11.10 -20.84 -8.56
C ALA A 294 -10.98 -21.79 -7.36
N SER A 295 -11.46 -23.02 -7.51
CA SER A 295 -11.34 -24.08 -6.49
C SER A 295 -9.87 -24.41 -6.17
N GLY A 296 -8.98 -24.38 -7.16
CA GLY A 296 -7.54 -24.57 -6.97
C GLY A 296 -6.85 -23.45 -6.20
N LEU A 297 -7.37 -22.22 -6.27
CA LEU A 297 -6.93 -21.05 -5.49
C LEU A 297 -7.65 -20.92 -4.13
N GLY A 298 -8.52 -21.87 -3.77
CA GLY A 298 -9.30 -21.86 -2.51
C GLY A 298 -10.55 -20.98 -2.54
N GLY A 299 -10.95 -20.46 -3.70
CA GLY A 299 -12.17 -19.66 -3.89
C GLY A 299 -13.41 -20.51 -4.23
N GLU A 300 -14.59 -19.97 -3.96
CA GLU A 300 -15.85 -20.64 -4.32
C GLU A 300 -16.15 -20.52 -5.82
N GLU A 301 -16.49 -21.65 -6.47
CA GLU A 301 -16.81 -21.70 -7.92
C GLU A 301 -17.89 -20.72 -8.40
N LYS A 302 -18.83 -20.35 -7.53
CA LYS A 302 -19.91 -19.39 -7.82
C LYS A 302 -19.41 -17.94 -7.97
N ASN A 303 -18.23 -17.62 -7.43
CA ASN A 303 -17.61 -16.30 -7.48
C ASN A 303 -16.66 -16.13 -8.69
N GLY A 304 -16.54 -17.16 -9.54
CA GLY A 304 -15.66 -17.16 -10.71
C GLY A 304 -14.17 -17.19 -10.36
N LEU A 305 -13.32 -16.91 -11.36
CA LEU A 305 -11.88 -16.80 -11.15
C LEU A 305 -11.55 -15.59 -10.27
N SER A 306 -10.68 -15.77 -9.28
CA SER A 306 -10.18 -14.70 -8.41
C SER A 306 -8.71 -14.94 -8.10
N GLY A 307 -7.80 -14.33 -8.86
CA GLY A 307 -6.35 -14.52 -8.70
C GLY A 307 -5.50 -13.64 -9.61
N GLN A 308 -4.18 -13.69 -9.41
CA GLN A 308 -3.21 -12.98 -10.25
C GLN A 308 -2.76 -13.83 -11.42
N PHE A 309 -2.95 -13.31 -12.63
CA PHE A 309 -2.29 -13.80 -13.85
C PHE A 309 -1.00 -13.01 -14.05
N VAL A 310 0.13 -13.72 -14.17
CA VAL A 310 1.46 -13.10 -14.21
C VAL A 310 2.14 -13.43 -15.54
N VAL A 311 2.80 -12.44 -16.15
CA VAL A 311 3.69 -12.65 -17.30
C VAL A 311 5.10 -12.27 -16.90
N GLU A 312 6.03 -13.22 -16.97
CA GLU A 312 7.44 -13.01 -16.69
C GLU A 312 8.25 -13.00 -18.00
N TYR A 313 9.09 -11.97 -18.20
CA TYR A 313 9.99 -11.88 -19.35
C TYR A 313 11.29 -11.16 -18.98
N ASP A 314 12.32 -11.25 -19.84
CA ASP A 314 13.52 -10.41 -19.79
C ASP A 314 14.00 -10.15 -21.23
N VAL A 315 14.86 -9.15 -21.43
CA VAL A 315 15.47 -8.85 -22.74
C VAL A 315 16.96 -9.18 -22.76
N VAL A 316 17.49 -9.49 -23.95
CA VAL A 316 18.93 -9.68 -24.17
C VAL A 316 19.64 -8.36 -23.89
N ARG A 317 20.59 -8.36 -22.94
CA ARG A 317 21.19 -7.12 -22.40
C ARG A 317 22.34 -6.59 -23.24
N ASP A 318 22.85 -5.42 -22.85
CA ASP A 318 24.13 -4.90 -23.33
C ASP A 318 25.13 -4.96 -22.19
N PRO A 319 26.25 -5.71 -22.31
CA PRO A 319 27.23 -5.85 -21.22
C PRO A 319 28.09 -4.59 -20.99
N GLN A 320 27.89 -3.53 -21.79
CA GLN A 320 28.59 -2.26 -21.64
C GLN A 320 27.77 -1.28 -20.75
N GLY A 321 27.37 -0.11 -21.25
CA GLY A 321 26.58 0.87 -20.49
C GLY A 321 25.08 0.72 -20.59
N GLY A 322 24.56 -0.45 -20.99
CA GLY A 322 23.14 -0.65 -21.28
C GLY A 322 22.68 0.01 -22.57
N GLU A 323 21.40 0.38 -22.63
CA GLU A 323 20.76 0.97 -23.81
C GLU A 323 20.17 2.35 -23.53
N VAL A 324 20.18 3.20 -24.55
CA VAL A 324 19.61 4.55 -24.55
C VAL A 324 18.57 4.61 -25.66
N LEU A 325 17.30 4.69 -25.28
CA LEU A 325 16.19 4.88 -26.20
C LEU A 325 15.97 6.38 -26.45
N VAL A 326 15.67 6.75 -27.69
CA VAL A 326 15.25 8.10 -28.07
C VAL A 326 13.98 8.08 -28.93
N ASP A 327 13.12 9.08 -28.74
CA ASP A 327 11.93 9.41 -29.52
C ASP A 327 11.47 10.83 -29.17
N GLY A 328 11.01 11.61 -30.15
CA GLY A 328 10.31 12.89 -29.92
C GLY A 328 11.07 13.98 -29.13
N GLY A 329 12.40 13.89 -28.99
CA GLY A 329 13.20 14.76 -28.11
C GLY A 329 13.29 14.28 -26.65
N TYR A 330 12.76 13.10 -26.32
CA TYR A 330 12.86 12.46 -25.01
C TYR A 330 13.83 11.28 -25.08
N PHE A 331 14.54 11.02 -23.98
CA PHE A 331 15.42 9.86 -23.87
C PHE A 331 15.16 9.04 -22.59
N VAL A 332 15.39 7.73 -22.67
CA VAL A 332 15.40 6.81 -21.52
C VAL A 332 16.62 5.91 -21.62
N HIS A 333 17.51 5.99 -20.63
CA HIS A 333 18.72 5.20 -20.51
C HIS A 333 18.50 4.08 -19.49
N PHE A 334 18.32 2.85 -19.96
CA PHE A 334 18.26 1.64 -19.14
C PHE A 334 19.67 1.05 -18.94
N PHE A 335 20.08 0.89 -17.69
CA PHE A 335 21.40 0.42 -17.29
C PHE A 335 21.29 -0.88 -16.49
N ALA A 336 21.67 -1.99 -17.12
CA ALA A 336 21.75 -3.31 -16.51
C ALA A 336 22.88 -4.14 -17.16
N PRO A 337 24.16 -3.80 -16.91
CA PRO A 337 25.28 -4.62 -17.37
C PRO A 337 25.22 -6.02 -16.73
N GLU A 338 25.41 -7.05 -17.54
CA GLU A 338 25.61 -8.43 -17.09
C GLU A 338 27.13 -8.75 -17.04
N GLU A 339 27.52 -9.94 -16.59
CA GLU A 339 28.92 -10.44 -16.56
C GLU A 339 29.93 -9.73 -15.62
N LEU A 340 29.50 -8.77 -14.80
CA LEU A 340 30.36 -8.16 -13.77
C LEU A 340 30.59 -9.08 -12.55
N THR A 341 31.80 -9.05 -11.99
CA THR A 341 32.14 -9.75 -10.74
C THR A 341 31.52 -9.03 -9.53
N PRO A 342 30.81 -9.74 -8.63
CA PRO A 342 30.27 -9.14 -7.41
C PRO A 342 31.33 -8.50 -6.50
N ILE A 343 30.95 -7.39 -5.87
CA ILE A 343 31.70 -6.69 -4.83
C ILE A 343 31.42 -7.39 -3.49
N LYS A 344 32.46 -7.54 -2.66
CA LYS A 344 32.33 -8.13 -1.31
C LYS A 344 31.53 -7.18 -0.43
N LYS A 345 30.57 -7.70 0.34
CA LYS A 345 29.76 -6.88 1.25
C LYS A 345 30.08 -7.13 2.72
N GLN A 346 30.00 -6.08 3.52
CA GLN A 346 29.85 -6.18 4.97
C GLN A 346 28.36 -6.01 5.27
N ILE A 347 27.68 -7.07 5.72
CA ILE A 347 26.25 -7.03 6.04
C ILE A 347 26.02 -6.97 7.55
N ILE A 348 25.27 -5.98 7.99
CA ILE A 348 24.88 -5.81 9.38
C ILE A 348 23.38 -6.05 9.47
N PHE A 349 22.99 -7.17 10.06
CA PHE A 349 21.58 -7.45 10.37
C PHE A 349 21.24 -6.79 11.70
N VAL A 350 20.30 -5.84 11.68
CA VAL A 350 19.76 -5.16 12.86
C VAL A 350 18.33 -5.65 13.04
N LEU A 351 18.14 -6.60 13.96
CA LEU A 351 16.97 -7.45 14.07
C LEU A 351 16.19 -7.18 15.35
N ASP A 352 14.92 -6.85 15.20
CA ASP A 352 13.99 -6.63 16.31
C ASP A 352 13.67 -7.94 17.04
N THR A 353 13.74 -7.89 18.36
CA THR A 353 13.31 -8.92 19.30
C THR A 353 12.49 -8.33 20.45
N SER A 354 11.69 -7.29 20.17
CA SER A 354 10.65 -6.77 21.04
C SER A 354 9.55 -7.81 21.32
N GLY A 355 8.63 -7.51 22.25
CA GLY A 355 7.56 -8.44 22.65
C GLY A 355 6.54 -8.74 21.55
N SER A 356 6.33 -7.81 20.61
CA SER A 356 5.43 -7.98 19.46
C SER A 356 5.91 -9.07 18.51
N MET A 357 7.22 -9.25 18.35
CA MET A 357 7.82 -10.30 17.52
C MET A 357 7.52 -11.73 18.01
N SER A 358 6.93 -11.92 19.20
CA SER A 358 6.71 -13.23 19.80
C SER A 358 5.78 -14.15 18.98
N GLY A 359 5.95 -15.47 19.15
CA GLY A 359 5.21 -16.47 18.38
C GLY A 359 5.69 -16.60 16.94
N THR A 360 4.79 -16.40 15.98
CA THR A 360 5.05 -16.72 14.56
C THR A 360 6.11 -15.81 13.91
N ARG A 361 6.11 -14.50 14.21
CA ARG A 361 7.02 -13.53 13.58
C ARG A 361 8.49 -13.86 13.83
N ILE A 362 8.89 -14.07 15.09
CA ILE A 362 10.26 -14.47 15.45
C ILE A 362 10.63 -15.84 14.86
N SER A 363 9.69 -16.78 14.74
CA SER A 363 9.97 -18.07 14.08
C SER A 363 10.24 -17.88 12.59
N GLN A 364 9.39 -17.11 11.89
CA GLN A 364 9.55 -16.81 10.46
C GLN A 364 10.82 -15.99 10.19
N LEU A 365 11.19 -15.07 11.09
CA LEU A 365 12.48 -14.38 11.04
C LEU A 365 13.64 -15.37 11.18
N LYS A 366 13.62 -16.25 12.19
CA LYS A 366 14.67 -17.27 12.39
C LYS A 366 14.82 -18.17 11.17
N ASP A 367 13.72 -18.58 10.54
CA ASP A 367 13.74 -19.47 9.37
C ASP A 367 14.19 -18.76 8.09
N ALA A 368 13.76 -17.51 7.86
CA ALA A 368 14.29 -16.69 6.77
C ALA A 368 15.79 -16.41 6.94
N MET A 369 16.23 -16.07 8.16
CA MET A 369 17.63 -15.80 8.46
C MET A 369 18.53 -17.01 8.25
N LYS A 370 18.08 -18.24 8.55
CA LYS A 370 18.82 -19.48 8.20
C LYS A 370 19.08 -19.57 6.69
N SER A 371 18.08 -19.25 5.88
CA SER A 371 18.15 -19.27 4.42
C SER A 371 19.09 -18.17 3.90
N ILE A 372 18.90 -16.93 4.36
CA ILE A 372 19.71 -15.76 4.02
C ILE A 372 21.20 -15.94 4.39
N LEU A 373 21.48 -16.50 5.57
CA LEU A 373 22.85 -16.81 6.00
C LEU A 373 23.50 -17.89 5.11
N GLY A 374 22.72 -18.85 4.60
CA GLY A 374 23.18 -19.84 3.63
C GLY A 374 23.46 -19.27 2.23
N GLU A 375 22.92 -18.09 1.91
CA GLU A 375 23.12 -17.37 0.65
C GLU A 375 24.15 -16.22 0.75
N LEU A 376 24.98 -16.19 1.80
CA LEU A 376 26.15 -15.29 1.87
C LEU A 376 27.34 -15.87 1.11
N HIS A 377 28.10 -15.01 0.43
CA HIS A 377 29.31 -15.44 -0.27
C HIS A 377 30.44 -15.65 0.75
N PRO A 378 31.30 -16.69 0.65
CA PRO A 378 32.33 -16.98 1.67
C PRO A 378 33.40 -15.90 1.88
N GLU A 379 33.40 -14.83 1.10
CA GLU A 379 34.28 -13.65 1.28
C GLU A 379 33.55 -12.41 1.84
N ASP A 380 32.22 -12.48 2.01
CA ASP A 380 31.46 -11.44 2.70
C ASP A 380 31.80 -11.45 4.20
N THR A 381 31.56 -10.32 4.86
CA THR A 381 31.61 -10.23 6.34
C THR A 381 30.23 -9.94 6.91
N LEU A 382 29.89 -10.52 8.06
CA LEU A 382 28.59 -10.35 8.71
C LEU A 382 28.68 -9.97 10.19
N SER A 383 27.67 -9.24 10.65
CA SER A 383 27.40 -8.96 12.07
C SER A 383 25.90 -9.08 12.36
N ILE A 384 25.55 -9.48 13.58
CA ILE A 384 24.17 -9.53 14.08
C ILE A 384 24.06 -8.59 15.29
N VAL A 385 23.19 -7.60 15.14
CA VAL A 385 22.72 -6.69 16.19
C VAL A 385 21.28 -7.09 16.51
N GLU A 386 21.04 -7.55 17.72
CA GLU A 386 19.72 -7.80 18.28
C GLU A 386 19.27 -6.55 19.04
N PHE A 387 18.00 -6.14 18.93
CA PHE A 387 17.48 -5.02 19.71
C PHE A 387 16.07 -5.22 20.25
N SER A 388 15.84 -4.72 21.46
CA SER A 388 14.51 -4.43 21.98
C SER A 388 14.57 -3.18 22.89
N SER A 389 14.32 -3.31 24.19
CA SER A 389 14.74 -2.33 25.21
C SER A 389 16.24 -2.36 25.49
N GLU A 390 16.92 -3.44 25.09
CA GLU A 390 18.37 -3.60 25.17
C GLU A 390 18.91 -3.95 23.79
N ILE A 391 20.02 -3.32 23.39
CA ILE A 391 20.71 -3.55 22.13
C ILE A 391 21.91 -4.45 22.45
N LYS A 392 22.05 -5.55 21.73
CA LYS A 392 23.08 -6.59 21.95
C LYS A 392 23.81 -6.84 20.62
N VAL A 393 25.14 -6.83 20.62
CA VAL A 393 25.93 -7.26 19.46
C VAL A 393 26.60 -8.59 19.75
N TRP A 394 26.35 -9.55 18.87
CA TRP A 394 26.82 -10.92 19.00
C TRP A 394 28.21 -11.09 18.39
N ASN A 395 29.17 -11.54 19.19
CA ASN A 395 30.38 -12.15 18.69
C ASN A 395 30.03 -13.56 18.18
N ILE A 396 29.98 -13.71 16.87
CA ILE A 396 29.57 -14.95 16.20
C ILE A 396 30.57 -16.08 16.47
N GLU A 397 31.87 -15.81 16.52
CA GLU A 397 32.90 -16.86 16.68
C GLU A 397 32.83 -17.61 18.02
N THR A 398 32.37 -16.93 19.07
CA THR A 398 32.17 -17.47 20.43
C THR A 398 30.70 -17.71 20.79
N GLU A 399 29.79 -17.34 19.88
CA GLU A 399 28.33 -17.40 20.04
C GLU A 399 27.79 -16.67 21.30
N ARG A 400 28.38 -15.50 21.64
CA ARG A 400 28.05 -14.71 22.84
C ARG A 400 27.86 -13.23 22.54
N VAL A 401 27.02 -12.56 23.32
CA VAL A 401 26.94 -11.09 23.34
C VAL A 401 28.20 -10.53 24.00
N THR A 402 28.90 -9.60 23.32
CA THR A 402 30.10 -8.92 23.86
C THR A 402 29.92 -7.40 23.99
N TYR A 403 28.91 -6.84 23.32
CA TYR A 403 28.47 -5.45 23.46
C TYR A 403 27.01 -5.39 23.90
N LYS A 404 26.68 -4.51 24.86
CA LYS A 404 25.32 -4.28 25.34
C LYS A 404 25.07 -2.82 25.71
N GLU A 405 23.97 -2.25 25.22
CA GLU A 405 23.50 -0.87 25.49
C GLU A 405 21.99 -0.88 25.78
N GLY A 406 21.44 0.09 26.51
CA GLY A 406 20.02 0.12 26.93
C GLY A 406 19.72 -0.48 28.31
N GLU A 407 18.43 -0.66 28.65
CA GLU A 407 17.98 -1.10 29.97
C GLU A 407 16.99 -2.29 29.93
N SER A 408 17.27 -3.33 30.72
CA SER A 408 16.43 -4.52 30.85
C SER A 408 15.12 -4.23 31.60
N PRO A 409 13.94 -4.53 31.01
CA PRO A 409 12.65 -4.28 31.67
C PRO A 409 12.42 -5.06 32.98
N PHE A 410 13.19 -6.12 33.23
CA PHE A 410 12.99 -7.00 34.39
C PHE A 410 13.50 -6.45 35.73
N TRP A 411 14.26 -5.34 35.76
CA TRP A 411 14.97 -4.88 36.97
C TRP A 411 14.40 -3.62 37.62
N GLY A 412 13.09 -3.43 37.50
CA GLY A 412 12.33 -2.43 38.26
C GLY A 412 12.17 -2.80 39.74
N GLY A 413 13.19 -2.56 40.57
CA GLY A 413 12.98 -2.40 42.03
C GLY A 413 14.08 -2.87 42.97
N TYR A 414 14.73 -4.01 42.71
CA TYR A 414 15.65 -4.63 43.70
C TYR A 414 16.93 -5.18 43.08
N ASN A 415 18.06 -4.86 43.72
CA ASN A 415 19.39 -5.48 43.59
C ASN A 415 19.75 -5.98 42.18
N LYS A 416 19.86 -5.06 41.21
CA LYS A 416 20.48 -5.29 39.90
C LYS A 416 21.85 -5.97 40.16
N PRO A 417 22.06 -7.25 39.77
CA PRO A 417 23.38 -7.86 39.90
C PRO A 417 24.41 -7.06 39.09
N PRO A 418 25.69 -7.05 39.47
CA PRO A 418 26.71 -6.30 38.74
C PRO A 418 26.73 -6.76 37.29
N VAL A 419 26.25 -5.90 36.39
CA VAL A 419 26.20 -6.17 34.95
C VAL A 419 27.64 -6.33 34.48
N GLU A 420 27.99 -7.48 33.89
CA GLU A 420 29.27 -7.62 33.20
C GLU A 420 29.37 -6.52 32.16
N LYS A 421 30.50 -5.79 32.17
CA LYS A 421 30.67 -4.58 31.37
C LYS A 421 30.96 -4.94 29.91
N LEU A 422 29.90 -5.33 29.21
CA LEU A 422 29.86 -5.70 27.79
C LEU A 422 29.97 -4.44 26.93
N ASP A 423 31.15 -3.82 26.89
CA ASP A 423 31.47 -2.66 26.04
C ASP A 423 32.24 -3.07 24.76
N ILE A 424 32.51 -4.37 24.56
CA ILE A 424 33.41 -4.86 23.50
C ILE A 424 32.60 -5.11 22.22
N LEU A 425 32.55 -4.10 21.36
CA LEU A 425 31.96 -4.21 20.03
C LEU A 425 32.77 -5.22 19.18
N PRO A 426 32.16 -6.35 18.76
CA PRO A 426 32.88 -7.37 17.99
C PRO A 426 33.02 -6.95 16.52
N GLU A 427 34.10 -7.37 15.89
CA GLU A 427 34.31 -7.19 14.45
C GLU A 427 33.35 -8.06 13.62
N SER A 428 33.00 -7.60 12.41
CA SER A 428 32.25 -8.43 11.45
C SER A 428 33.07 -9.64 11.01
N VAL A 429 32.53 -10.84 11.21
CA VAL A 429 33.21 -12.11 10.91
C VAL A 429 33.07 -12.48 9.44
N VAL A 430 34.05 -13.17 8.86
CA VAL A 430 33.93 -13.69 7.48
C VAL A 430 32.86 -14.80 7.43
N ALA A 431 32.05 -14.81 6.38
CA ALA A 431 30.96 -15.76 6.10
C ALA A 431 31.44 -17.19 5.74
N SER A 432 32.42 -17.71 6.48
CA SER A 432 32.88 -19.10 6.34
C SER A 432 31.76 -20.09 6.73
N PRO A 433 31.76 -21.34 6.21
CA PRO A 433 30.76 -22.35 6.59
C PRO A 433 30.68 -22.63 8.10
N GLU A 434 31.77 -22.44 8.84
CA GLU A 434 31.77 -22.52 10.31
C GLU A 434 31.05 -21.31 10.94
N ASN A 435 31.36 -20.09 10.48
CA ASN A 435 30.75 -18.88 11.01
C ASN A 435 29.28 -18.73 10.61
N ILE A 436 28.87 -19.21 9.43
CA ILE A 436 27.46 -19.29 9.03
C ILE A 436 26.70 -20.27 9.93
N LYS A 437 27.30 -21.40 10.31
CA LYS A 437 26.71 -22.29 11.32
C LYS A 437 26.59 -21.60 12.68
N LYS A 438 27.64 -20.96 13.18
CA LYS A 438 27.59 -20.22 14.47
C LYS A 438 26.58 -19.07 14.44
N ALA A 439 26.49 -18.32 13.34
CA ALA A 439 25.50 -17.26 13.15
C ALA A 439 24.07 -17.83 13.13
N THR A 440 23.88 -19.03 12.57
CA THR A 440 22.61 -19.76 12.66
C THR A 440 22.28 -20.11 14.13
N GLU A 441 23.24 -20.58 14.92
CA GLU A 441 23.01 -20.84 16.36
C GLU A 441 22.82 -19.56 17.19
N VAL A 442 23.38 -18.42 16.77
CA VAL A 442 23.05 -17.10 17.32
C VAL A 442 21.61 -16.71 16.99
N VAL A 443 21.19 -16.83 15.73
CA VAL A 443 19.80 -16.59 15.30
C VAL A 443 18.81 -17.49 16.06
N ASN A 444 19.15 -18.76 16.28
CA ASN A 444 18.32 -19.68 17.08
C ASN A 444 18.08 -19.19 18.52
N LYS A 445 19.00 -18.41 19.11
CA LYS A 445 18.95 -17.88 20.49
C LYS A 445 18.28 -16.50 20.64
N LEU A 446 17.79 -15.90 19.55
CA LEU A 446 17.07 -14.62 19.59
C LEU A 446 15.68 -14.80 20.23
N ASP A 447 15.40 -14.18 21.37
CA ASP A 447 14.13 -14.36 22.10
C ASP A 447 13.35 -13.04 22.21
N ALA A 448 12.09 -13.05 21.78
CA ALA A 448 11.23 -11.89 21.65
C ALA A 448 10.72 -11.38 23.02
N PHE A 449 11.32 -10.30 23.52
CA PHE A 449 10.92 -9.62 24.76
C PHE A 449 11.41 -8.16 24.84
N GLY A 450 10.55 -7.26 25.31
CA GLY A 450 10.85 -5.85 25.59
C GLY A 450 10.07 -4.89 24.69
N GLY A 451 10.40 -3.60 24.77
CA GLY A 451 9.98 -2.58 23.81
C GLY A 451 10.98 -2.46 22.65
N THR A 452 11.02 -1.28 22.00
CA THR A 452 11.64 -1.12 20.68
C THR A 452 12.45 0.18 20.60
N ASP A 453 13.78 0.14 20.86
CA ASP A 453 14.68 1.30 20.69
C ASP A 453 15.38 1.28 19.33
N ILE A 454 14.66 1.79 18.33
CA ILE A 454 15.14 1.87 16.94
C ILE A 454 16.34 2.83 16.81
N LEU A 455 16.39 3.92 17.59
CA LEU A 455 17.46 4.92 17.47
C LEU A 455 18.80 4.36 17.93
N THR A 456 18.84 3.70 19.09
CA THR A 456 20.07 3.10 19.61
C THR A 456 20.46 1.88 18.79
N ALA A 457 19.51 1.07 18.31
CA ALA A 457 19.78 -0.06 17.42
C ALA A 457 20.49 0.37 16.13
N LEU A 458 19.96 1.39 15.43
CA LEU A 458 20.57 1.91 14.19
C LEU A 458 21.90 2.63 14.45
N LYS A 459 22.02 3.37 15.56
CA LYS A 459 23.32 3.92 16.01
C LYS A 459 24.36 2.82 16.22
N VAL A 460 24.00 1.71 16.86
CA VAL A 460 24.90 0.58 17.06
C VAL A 460 25.21 -0.10 15.73
N GLY A 461 24.26 -0.26 14.81
CA GLY A 461 24.52 -0.72 13.45
C GLY A 461 25.62 0.10 12.74
N LEU A 462 25.52 1.43 12.79
CA LEU A 462 26.55 2.34 12.27
C LEU A 462 27.88 2.24 13.05
N LYS A 463 27.87 2.03 14.37
CA LYS A 463 29.09 1.72 15.15
C LYS A 463 29.76 0.44 14.63
N VAL A 464 29.01 -0.64 14.33
CA VAL A 464 29.62 -1.91 13.87
C VAL A 464 30.13 -1.86 12.43
N VAL A 465 29.55 -1.03 11.55
CA VAL A 465 30.17 -0.71 10.24
C VAL A 465 31.62 -0.23 10.45
N GLY A 466 31.85 0.63 11.43
CA GLY A 466 33.18 1.15 11.80
C GLY A 466 34.19 0.11 12.31
N THR A 467 33.79 -1.15 12.57
CA THR A 467 34.72 -2.24 12.92
C THR A 467 35.41 -2.87 11.71
N ASN A 468 35.00 -2.52 10.49
CA ASN A 468 35.53 -3.08 9.25
C ASN A 468 37.00 -2.69 9.03
N LYS A 469 37.89 -3.69 9.02
CA LYS A 469 39.33 -3.50 8.75
C LYS A 469 39.64 -3.15 7.29
N ASN A 470 38.77 -3.52 6.35
CA ASN A 470 38.94 -3.34 4.90
C ASN A 470 37.76 -2.56 4.27
N PRO A 471 37.45 -1.32 4.72
CA PRO A 471 36.25 -0.59 4.28
C PRO A 471 36.26 -0.18 2.80
N GLN A 472 37.42 -0.27 2.12
CA GLN A 472 37.54 -0.07 0.67
C GLN A 472 37.31 -1.35 -0.15
N GLN A 473 37.19 -2.53 0.48
CA GLN A 473 36.96 -3.82 -0.20
C GLN A 473 35.61 -4.44 0.15
N ASN A 474 35.20 -4.36 1.43
CA ASN A 474 33.92 -4.88 1.90
C ASN A 474 32.95 -3.72 2.06
N HIS A 475 32.07 -3.51 1.06
CA HIS A 475 31.13 -2.38 1.06
C HIS A 475 30.00 -2.60 2.08
N PRO A 476 29.72 -1.65 2.99
CA PRO A 476 28.78 -1.84 4.09
C PRO A 476 27.32 -1.72 3.64
N ILE A 477 26.47 -2.60 4.19
CA ILE A 477 25.01 -2.60 4.03
C ILE A 477 24.37 -2.90 5.38
N ILE A 478 23.37 -2.11 5.78
CA ILE A 478 22.52 -2.39 6.93
C ILE A 478 21.18 -2.95 6.45
N VAL A 479 20.80 -4.12 6.96
CA VAL A 479 19.44 -4.66 6.86
C VAL A 479 18.77 -4.49 8.21
N PHE A 480 17.78 -3.61 8.27
CA PHE A 480 17.03 -3.30 9.48
C PHE A 480 15.64 -3.95 9.40
N LEU A 481 15.19 -4.63 10.46
CA LEU A 481 13.87 -5.27 10.50
C LEU A 481 13.17 -4.99 11.84
N THR A 482 11.87 -4.67 11.78
CA THR A 482 10.99 -4.44 12.94
C THR A 482 9.53 -4.77 12.61
N ASP A 483 8.74 -5.18 13.61
CA ASP A 483 7.28 -5.36 13.51
C ASP A 483 6.46 -4.25 14.20
N GLY A 484 7.13 -3.21 14.72
CA GLY A 484 6.51 -2.18 15.55
C GLY A 484 7.06 -0.77 15.35
N GLU A 485 6.38 0.18 16.01
CA GLU A 485 6.83 1.55 16.18
C GLU A 485 7.94 1.67 17.25
N PRO A 486 8.77 2.74 17.24
CA PRO A 486 9.74 2.97 18.30
C PRO A 486 9.03 3.29 19.63
N THR A 487 9.29 2.50 20.67
CA THR A 487 8.63 2.60 22.00
C THR A 487 9.59 2.84 23.15
N VAL A 488 10.91 2.78 22.91
CA VAL A 488 11.96 2.98 23.92
C VAL A 488 13.00 3.96 23.39
N GLY A 489 13.60 4.76 24.28
CA GLY A 489 14.58 5.78 23.89
C GLY A 489 13.92 7.01 23.28
N GLU A 490 14.26 7.32 22.03
CA GLU A 490 13.61 8.38 21.27
C GLU A 490 12.54 7.78 20.35
N VAL A 491 11.29 8.22 20.52
CA VAL A 491 10.12 7.69 19.79
C VAL A 491 9.69 8.56 18.61
N SER A 492 10.26 9.77 18.45
CA SER A 492 9.92 10.66 17.33
C SER A 492 10.59 10.20 16.03
N THR A 493 9.81 9.57 15.16
CA THR A 493 10.21 9.06 13.83
C THR A 493 11.06 10.05 13.02
N GLU A 494 10.65 11.32 12.94
CA GLU A 494 11.42 12.39 12.25
C GLU A 494 12.79 12.65 12.88
N LYS A 495 12.91 12.66 14.22
CA LYS A 495 14.20 12.81 14.90
C LYS A 495 15.09 11.57 14.74
N ILE A 496 14.51 10.37 14.68
CA ILE A 496 15.24 9.14 14.39
C ILE A 496 15.83 9.25 12.99
N ILE A 497 15.01 9.61 11.99
CA ILE A 497 15.45 9.83 10.61
C ILE A 497 16.57 10.87 10.55
N SER A 498 16.39 12.06 11.15
CA SER A 498 17.41 13.11 11.08
C SER A 498 18.71 12.68 11.76
N THR A 499 18.64 12.14 12.98
CA THR A 499 19.83 11.72 13.75
C THR A 499 20.60 10.60 13.05
N ILE A 500 19.92 9.60 12.49
CA ILE A 500 20.58 8.52 11.77
C ILE A 500 21.18 9.02 10.45
N THR A 501 20.47 9.87 9.71
CA THR A 501 20.98 10.45 8.45
C THR A 501 22.20 11.36 8.69
N GLU A 502 22.21 12.14 9.77
CA GLU A 502 23.35 12.98 10.16
C GLU A 502 24.57 12.16 10.63
N LEU A 503 24.34 11.03 11.30
CA LEU A 503 25.41 10.10 11.70
C LEU A 503 25.93 9.24 10.54
N ASN A 504 25.11 8.95 9.53
CA ASN A 504 25.44 8.15 8.35
C ASN A 504 26.30 8.90 7.31
N SER A 505 27.34 9.58 7.81
CA SER A 505 28.37 10.29 7.03
C SER A 505 29.08 9.42 5.98
N GLY A 506 29.09 8.09 6.16
CA GLY A 506 29.62 7.12 5.20
C GLY A 506 28.66 6.71 4.07
N GLN A 507 27.43 7.24 4.04
CA GLN A 507 26.39 6.92 3.04
C GLN A 507 26.08 5.40 2.95
N VAL A 508 26.09 4.71 4.10
CA VAL A 508 25.78 3.28 4.21
C VAL A 508 24.31 3.04 3.85
N PRO A 509 23.98 2.20 2.85
CA PRO A 509 22.60 1.89 2.53
C PRO A 509 21.88 1.17 3.69
N ILE A 510 20.79 1.77 4.17
CA ILE A 510 19.89 1.18 5.16
C ILE A 510 18.64 0.67 4.43
N PHE A 511 18.48 -0.64 4.34
CA PHE A 511 17.28 -1.28 3.80
C PHE A 511 16.37 -1.72 4.95
N SER A 512 15.17 -1.15 5.04
CA SER A 512 14.23 -1.44 6.14
C SER A 512 13.19 -2.48 5.76
N LEU A 513 12.84 -3.35 6.70
CA LEU A 513 11.84 -4.39 6.60
C LEU A 513 10.77 -4.16 7.66
N SER A 514 9.59 -3.70 7.21
CA SER A 514 8.38 -3.61 8.03
C SER A 514 7.69 -4.97 8.02
N PHE A 515 7.67 -5.67 9.15
CA PHE A 515 7.07 -7.01 9.26
C PHE A 515 5.69 -6.90 9.90
N GLY A 516 4.63 -7.10 9.11
CA GLY A 516 3.26 -7.03 9.62
C GLY A 516 2.78 -5.60 9.89
N ASP A 517 1.48 -5.48 10.16
CA ASP A 517 0.78 -4.19 10.13
C ASP A 517 1.00 -3.30 11.37
N GLY A 518 1.84 -3.74 12.32
CA GLY A 518 2.26 -2.95 13.49
C GLY A 518 3.43 -1.98 13.22
N ALA A 519 4.15 -2.13 12.10
CA ALA A 519 5.30 -1.30 11.75
C ALA A 519 4.91 -0.11 10.86
N ASP A 520 5.31 1.11 11.22
CA ASP A 520 5.12 2.32 10.39
C ASP A 520 5.92 2.21 9.07
N ARG A 521 5.21 1.78 8.03
CA ARG A 521 5.69 1.64 6.65
C ARG A 521 6.26 2.95 6.11
N ALA A 522 5.66 4.10 6.44
CA ALA A 522 6.02 5.41 5.90
C ALA A 522 7.30 5.95 6.55
N PHE A 523 7.43 5.84 7.88
CA PHE A 523 8.68 6.10 8.61
C PHE A 523 9.82 5.26 8.03
N LEU A 524 9.63 3.94 7.88
CA LEU A 524 10.68 3.03 7.43
C LEU A 524 11.06 3.27 5.96
N GLN A 525 10.09 3.62 5.11
CA GLN A 525 10.35 4.08 3.74
C GLN A 525 11.17 5.38 3.71
N LYS A 526 10.77 6.40 4.48
CA LYS A 526 11.46 7.69 4.55
C LYS A 526 12.87 7.56 5.14
N LEU A 527 13.04 6.75 6.18
CA LEU A 527 14.35 6.39 6.77
C LEU A 527 15.29 5.79 5.72
N SER A 528 14.79 4.80 4.97
CA SER A 528 15.59 4.10 3.95
C SER A 528 15.95 5.02 2.78
N LEU A 529 14.98 5.81 2.27
CA LEU A 529 15.20 6.78 1.19
C LEU A 529 16.19 7.90 1.58
N LYS A 530 16.20 8.30 2.86
CA LYS A 530 17.19 9.24 3.40
C LYS A 530 18.60 8.65 3.55
N ASN A 531 18.71 7.33 3.58
CA ASN A 531 19.95 6.59 3.85
C ASN A 531 20.26 5.62 2.69
N GLU A 532 20.11 6.09 1.46
CA GLU A 532 20.54 5.43 0.21
C GLU A 532 20.06 3.96 0.02
N GLY A 533 18.96 3.59 0.69
CA GLY A 533 18.31 2.28 0.57
C GLY A 533 16.85 2.39 0.14
N PHE A 534 16.13 1.28 0.30
CA PHE A 534 14.67 1.22 0.13
C PHE A 534 14.06 0.38 1.26
N ALA A 535 12.79 0.65 1.59
CA ALA A 535 12.03 -0.21 2.50
C ALA A 535 11.24 -1.29 1.75
N ARG A 536 10.86 -2.34 2.46
CA ARG A 536 9.86 -3.31 2.02
C ARG A 536 8.89 -3.65 3.15
N HIS A 537 7.70 -4.07 2.76
CA HIS A 537 6.77 -4.70 3.68
C HIS A 537 6.79 -6.21 3.53
N ILE A 538 6.67 -6.91 4.65
CA ILE A 538 6.63 -8.36 4.77
C ILE A 538 5.30 -8.70 5.42
N TYR A 539 4.38 -9.27 4.64
CA TYR A 539 3.03 -9.58 5.09
C TYR A 539 3.01 -10.82 5.97
N GLU A 540 2.31 -10.74 7.10
CA GLU A 540 2.03 -11.90 7.96
C GLU A 540 1.13 -12.89 7.21
N ALA A 541 1.77 -13.94 6.70
CA ALA A 541 1.20 -15.01 5.89
C ALA A 541 2.13 -16.24 5.96
N ALA A 542 1.70 -17.36 5.37
CA ALA A 542 2.48 -18.60 5.35
C ALA A 542 3.81 -18.51 4.58
N ASP A 543 3.99 -17.47 3.75
CA ASP A 543 5.14 -17.24 2.88
C ASP A 543 6.04 -16.07 3.32
N ALA A 544 5.82 -15.48 4.51
CA ALA A 544 6.60 -14.33 4.99
C ALA A 544 8.12 -14.57 4.98
N ASN A 545 8.55 -15.82 5.18
CA ASN A 545 9.95 -16.23 5.03
C ASN A 545 10.44 -16.15 3.57
N LEU A 546 9.62 -16.55 2.59
CA LEU A 546 9.92 -16.41 1.16
C LEU A 546 9.94 -14.94 0.73
N GLN A 547 9.10 -14.08 1.33
CA GLN A 547 9.13 -12.64 1.10
C GLN A 547 10.46 -12.03 1.59
N LEU A 548 10.94 -12.44 2.78
CA LEU A 548 12.25 -12.05 3.34
C LEU A 548 13.43 -12.55 2.49
N GLU A 549 13.40 -13.80 2.04
CA GLU A 549 14.39 -14.33 1.09
C GLU A 549 14.41 -13.55 -0.23
N ASN A 550 13.24 -13.30 -0.83
CA ASN A 550 13.12 -12.58 -2.10
C ASN A 550 13.51 -11.10 -2.00
N PHE A 551 13.43 -10.51 -0.80
CA PHE A 551 14.08 -9.24 -0.51
C PHE A 551 15.60 -9.38 -0.54
N TYR A 552 16.19 -10.32 0.22
CA TYR A 552 17.65 -10.47 0.30
C TYR A 552 18.25 -10.79 -1.07
N LYS A 553 17.58 -11.62 -1.88
CA LYS A 553 17.98 -11.97 -3.26
C LYS A 553 18.12 -10.76 -4.20
N GLN A 554 17.50 -9.62 -3.88
CA GLN A 554 17.63 -8.38 -4.65
C GLN A 554 18.79 -7.47 -4.17
N ILE A 555 19.36 -7.72 -2.99
CA ILE A 555 20.52 -7.00 -2.43
C ILE A 555 21.76 -7.88 -2.18
N SER A 556 21.67 -9.19 -2.44
CA SER A 556 22.72 -10.16 -2.11
C SER A 556 24.00 -10.00 -2.94
N SER A 557 23.87 -9.48 -4.17
CA SER A 557 24.94 -9.45 -5.16
C SER A 557 25.19 -8.03 -5.71
N PRO A 558 25.81 -7.12 -4.93
CA PRO A 558 26.21 -5.82 -5.43
C PRO A 558 27.30 -5.98 -6.52
N LEU A 559 27.13 -5.34 -7.67
CA LEU A 559 28.05 -5.42 -8.81
C LEU A 559 28.87 -4.14 -9.01
N LEU A 560 28.27 -2.98 -8.71
CA LEU A 560 28.90 -1.66 -8.81
C LEU A 560 28.46 -0.78 -7.65
N THR A 561 29.30 0.16 -7.24
CA THR A 561 28.97 1.25 -6.31
C THR A 561 29.21 2.62 -6.94
N ASN A 562 28.61 3.67 -6.35
CA ASN A 562 28.72 5.07 -6.80
C ASN A 562 28.42 5.25 -8.31
N VAL A 563 27.35 4.61 -8.78
CA VAL A 563 26.95 4.60 -10.18
C VAL A 563 26.37 5.97 -10.54
N THR A 564 27.10 6.70 -11.38
CA THR A 564 26.79 8.07 -11.79
C THR A 564 26.62 8.16 -13.29
N PHE A 565 25.39 8.41 -13.74
CA PHE A 565 25.10 8.89 -15.08
C PHE A 565 25.63 10.33 -15.21
N LYS A 566 26.16 10.71 -16.37
CA LYS A 566 26.89 11.97 -16.58
C LYS A 566 26.21 12.93 -17.56
N TYR A 567 24.87 12.98 -17.54
CA TYR A 567 24.11 14.00 -18.26
C TYR A 567 24.21 15.33 -17.49
N VAL A 568 24.34 16.45 -18.20
CA VAL A 568 24.56 17.76 -17.58
C VAL A 568 23.58 18.75 -18.19
N ASP A 569 22.68 19.30 -17.36
CA ASP A 569 21.74 20.32 -17.79
C ASP A 569 22.48 21.48 -18.48
N ASN A 570 21.88 22.02 -19.55
CA ASN A 570 22.43 23.05 -20.45
C ASN A 570 23.46 22.57 -21.51
N ASN A 571 23.81 21.28 -21.58
CA ASN A 571 24.56 20.70 -22.71
C ASN A 571 23.64 19.85 -23.61
N ASN A 572 22.69 20.50 -24.29
CA ASN A 572 21.65 19.88 -25.13
C ASN A 572 20.76 18.84 -24.42
N VAL A 573 20.75 18.81 -23.08
CA VAL A 573 19.81 18.03 -22.26
C VAL A 573 19.28 18.86 -21.11
N TYR A 574 18.05 18.55 -20.69
CA TYR A 574 17.35 19.20 -19.58
C TYR A 574 16.30 18.28 -18.94
N ASN A 575 15.78 18.68 -17.77
CA ASN A 575 14.80 17.92 -16.97
C ASN A 575 15.27 16.48 -16.67
N ILE A 576 16.55 16.32 -16.32
CA ILE A 576 17.16 15.01 -16.10
C ILE A 576 16.75 14.46 -14.73
N SER A 577 16.27 13.21 -14.74
CA SER A 577 15.87 12.43 -13.56
C SER A 577 17.06 11.99 -12.69
N LYS A 578 16.85 11.22 -11.60
CA LYS A 578 17.92 10.73 -10.70
C LYS A 578 19.11 10.15 -11.50
N GLN A 579 20.30 10.72 -11.26
CA GLN A 579 21.54 10.38 -11.98
C GLN A 579 22.59 9.64 -11.13
N LYS A 580 22.42 9.58 -9.81
CA LYS A 580 23.37 8.95 -8.89
C LYS A 580 22.69 7.81 -8.14
N PHE A 581 23.32 6.66 -8.09
CA PHE A 581 22.81 5.47 -7.42
C PHE A 581 23.95 4.86 -6.57
N PRO A 582 23.69 4.53 -5.30
CA PRO A 582 24.72 4.12 -4.34
C PRO A 582 25.31 2.76 -4.69
N ILE A 583 24.45 1.81 -5.09
CA ILE A 583 24.77 0.44 -5.47
C ILE A 583 23.92 0.04 -6.68
N PHE A 584 24.50 -0.72 -7.62
CA PHE A 584 23.79 -1.55 -8.58
C PHE A 584 23.92 -3.03 -8.19
N PHE A 585 22.80 -3.77 -8.21
CA PHE A 585 22.73 -5.17 -7.80
C PHE A 585 22.44 -6.09 -9.00
N ALA A 586 22.97 -7.31 -8.95
CA ALA A 586 22.74 -8.30 -10.01
C ALA A 586 21.24 -8.59 -10.19
N GLY A 587 20.79 -8.66 -11.44
CA GLY A 587 19.40 -8.94 -11.78
C GLY A 587 18.41 -7.81 -11.53
N SER A 588 18.86 -6.63 -11.09
CA SER A 588 18.07 -5.40 -11.15
C SER A 588 18.36 -4.61 -12.43
N GLU A 589 17.84 -3.39 -12.52
CA GLU A 589 18.07 -2.42 -13.57
C GLU A 589 17.99 -1.01 -12.96
N LEU A 590 18.93 -0.13 -13.33
CA LEU A 590 18.83 1.31 -13.06
C LEU A 590 18.35 2.02 -14.31
N TYR A 591 17.76 3.20 -14.16
CA TYR A 591 17.41 4.04 -15.29
C TYR A 591 17.58 5.52 -14.98
N THR A 592 17.89 6.29 -16.02
CA THR A 592 17.72 7.74 -16.03
C THR A 592 17.02 8.15 -17.32
N THR A 593 16.39 9.31 -17.32
CA THR A 593 15.57 9.85 -18.41
C THR A 593 15.63 11.38 -18.38
N GLY A 594 15.36 12.02 -19.50
CA GLY A 594 15.30 13.46 -19.63
C GLY A 594 14.84 13.86 -21.04
N ILE A 595 14.99 15.15 -21.33
CA ILE A 595 14.66 15.76 -22.63
C ILE A 595 15.96 16.23 -23.27
N TYR A 596 16.06 16.17 -24.60
CA TYR A 596 17.25 16.54 -25.37
C TYR A 596 16.92 17.40 -26.60
N ASP A 597 17.85 18.28 -26.96
CA ASP A 597 17.77 19.16 -28.13
C ASP A 597 18.72 18.72 -29.25
N GLY A 598 18.26 18.81 -30.50
CA GLY A 598 19.04 18.53 -31.71
C GLY A 598 18.89 17.11 -32.25
N SER A 599 19.56 16.82 -33.38
CA SER A 599 19.50 15.51 -34.07
C SER A 599 20.47 14.47 -33.51
N ASP A 600 21.62 14.91 -33.03
CA ASP A 600 22.80 14.06 -32.83
C ASP A 600 22.96 13.71 -31.34
N PHE A 601 22.06 12.88 -30.82
CA PHE A 601 22.08 12.49 -29.41
C PHE A 601 23.23 11.53 -29.09
N LEU A 602 24.28 12.05 -28.46
CA LEU A 602 25.45 11.30 -28.01
C LEU A 602 25.43 11.15 -26.47
N PRO A 603 24.88 10.05 -25.93
CA PRO A 603 24.82 9.86 -24.48
C PRO A 603 26.23 9.70 -23.87
N PRO A 604 26.44 10.25 -22.67
CA PRO A 604 27.68 10.09 -21.93
C PRO A 604 27.83 8.67 -21.37
N GLY A 605 29.04 8.33 -20.93
CA GLY A 605 29.27 7.09 -20.19
C GLY A 605 28.68 7.15 -18.78
N VAL A 606 28.33 5.98 -18.24
CA VAL A 606 28.05 5.81 -16.81
C VAL A 606 29.37 5.54 -16.11
N GLU A 607 29.73 6.37 -15.14
CA GLU A 607 30.86 6.15 -14.24
C GLU A 607 30.42 5.31 -13.03
N ALA A 608 31.24 4.36 -12.61
CA ALA A 608 30.96 3.52 -11.45
C ALA A 608 32.25 2.95 -10.84
N TRP A 609 32.14 2.26 -9.71
CA TRP A 609 33.23 1.52 -9.08
C TRP A 609 32.88 0.03 -9.01
N GLY A 610 33.70 -0.82 -9.61
CA GLY A 610 33.63 -2.28 -9.50
C GLY A 610 34.71 -2.83 -8.55
N ILE A 611 34.76 -4.15 -8.37
CA ILE A 611 35.77 -4.81 -7.50
C ILE A 611 37.23 -4.50 -7.91
N ASN A 612 37.46 -4.20 -9.20
CA ASN A 612 38.77 -3.84 -9.75
C ASN A 612 39.04 -2.32 -9.78
N GLY A 613 38.20 -1.50 -9.14
CA GLY A 613 38.31 -0.04 -9.13
C GLY A 613 37.33 0.67 -10.08
N PRO A 614 37.59 1.95 -10.44
CA PRO A 614 36.67 2.75 -11.25
C PRO A 614 36.56 2.26 -12.69
N ILE A 615 35.34 2.30 -13.23
CA ILE A 615 34.98 1.87 -14.58
C ILE A 615 34.07 2.90 -15.27
N ILE A 616 34.18 3.02 -16.60
CA ILE A 616 33.30 3.85 -17.42
C ILE A 616 32.62 2.97 -18.47
N LEU A 617 31.30 2.85 -18.37
CA LEU A 617 30.48 1.98 -19.20
C LEU A 617 29.68 2.81 -20.21
N LYS A 618 29.92 2.60 -21.51
CA LYS A 618 29.30 3.39 -22.58
C LYS A 618 28.02 2.71 -23.10
N PRO A 619 26.87 3.40 -23.12
CA PRO A 619 25.64 2.86 -23.69
C PRO A 619 25.65 2.82 -25.22
N LYS A 620 24.66 2.16 -25.81
CA LYS A 620 24.32 2.26 -27.23
C LYS A 620 22.95 2.93 -27.41
N VAL A 621 22.81 3.76 -28.44
CA VAL A 621 21.55 4.46 -28.78
C VAL A 621 20.69 3.59 -29.69
N TYR A 622 19.39 3.54 -29.42
CA TYR A 622 18.35 2.89 -30.21
C TYR A 622 17.13 3.81 -30.35
N GLN A 623 16.35 3.63 -31.41
CA GLN A 623 15.02 4.24 -31.52
C GLN A 623 14.04 3.49 -30.63
N ALA A 624 13.14 4.21 -29.96
CA ALA A 624 12.16 3.60 -29.06
C ALA A 624 11.02 2.89 -29.79
N THR A 625 10.42 1.89 -29.15
CA THR A 625 9.16 1.28 -29.60
C THR A 625 7.99 2.06 -28.99
N GLY A 626 7.42 3.01 -29.73
CA GLY A 626 6.33 3.86 -29.25
C GLY A 626 6.80 5.11 -28.48
N ASN A 627 5.83 5.84 -27.92
CA ASN A 627 6.02 7.22 -27.41
C ASN A 627 6.85 7.27 -26.11
N LEU A 628 8.01 7.93 -26.13
CA LEU A 628 8.81 8.14 -24.91
C LEU A 628 8.36 9.29 -24.04
N GLU A 629 7.67 10.32 -24.57
CA GLU A 629 7.20 11.45 -23.76
C GLU A 629 6.37 10.98 -22.56
N ARG A 630 5.46 10.02 -22.78
CA ARG A 630 4.58 9.50 -21.73
C ARG A 630 5.32 8.63 -20.71
N LEU A 631 6.36 7.90 -21.14
CA LEU A 631 7.23 7.13 -20.26
C LEU A 631 8.11 8.06 -19.39
N TRP A 632 8.74 9.07 -20.00
CA TRP A 632 9.45 10.14 -19.29
C TRP A 632 8.53 10.81 -18.25
N ALA A 633 7.30 11.14 -18.63
CA ALA A 633 6.34 11.77 -17.74
C ALA A 633 5.98 10.90 -16.53
N TYR A 634 5.66 9.61 -16.76
CA TYR A 634 5.41 8.66 -15.68
C TYR A 634 6.62 8.51 -14.75
N MET A 635 7.83 8.35 -15.30
CA MET A 635 9.07 8.22 -14.52
C MET A 635 9.33 9.48 -13.68
N THR A 636 9.18 10.67 -14.29
CA THR A 636 9.35 11.96 -13.62
C THR A 636 8.34 12.16 -12.50
N VAL A 637 7.06 11.81 -12.71
CA VAL A 637 6.03 11.88 -11.66
C VAL A 637 6.34 10.91 -10.51
N ARG A 638 6.70 9.64 -10.77
CA ARG A 638 7.07 8.69 -9.69
C ARG A 638 8.30 9.16 -8.91
N GLN A 639 9.28 9.81 -9.56
CA GLN A 639 10.47 10.34 -8.88
C GLN A 639 10.18 11.61 -8.08
N LEU A 640 9.37 12.54 -8.59
CA LEU A 640 8.95 13.73 -7.84
C LEU A 640 8.14 13.35 -6.59
N LEU A 641 7.30 12.31 -6.67
CA LEU A 641 6.61 11.75 -5.50
C LEU A 641 7.60 11.19 -4.45
N GLN A 642 8.63 10.45 -4.87
CA GLN A 642 9.69 9.97 -3.97
C GLN A 642 10.50 11.12 -3.35
N GLN A 643 10.80 12.15 -4.13
CA GLN A 643 11.53 13.34 -3.68
C GLN A 643 10.71 14.13 -2.64
N ARG A 644 9.40 14.31 -2.89
CA ARG A 644 8.46 14.95 -1.95
C ARG A 644 8.45 14.28 -0.58
N GLU A 645 8.65 12.96 -0.48
CA GLU A 645 8.68 12.27 0.82
C GLU A 645 9.99 12.45 1.60
N VAL A 646 11.07 12.88 0.95
CA VAL A 646 12.33 13.22 1.62
C VAL A 646 12.57 14.73 1.78
N ASP A 647 11.86 15.59 1.04
CA ASP A 647 12.02 17.04 1.15
C ASP A 647 11.51 17.62 2.49
N LYS A 648 12.08 18.76 2.88
CA LYS A 648 11.63 19.54 4.06
C LYS A 648 10.45 20.45 3.74
N ASP A 649 10.39 20.94 2.51
CA ASP A 649 9.27 21.66 1.93
C ASP A 649 8.71 20.80 0.80
N LYS A 650 7.45 20.36 0.94
CA LYS A 650 6.80 19.48 -0.03
C LYS A 650 6.21 20.25 -1.22
N GLU A 651 5.97 21.55 -1.11
CA GLU A 651 5.20 22.30 -2.11
C GLU A 651 5.82 22.32 -3.51
N PRO A 652 7.13 22.57 -3.70
CA PRO A 652 7.73 22.57 -5.05
C PRO A 652 7.53 21.24 -5.79
N ALA A 653 7.66 20.12 -5.06
CA ALA A 653 7.45 18.79 -5.62
C ALA A 653 5.94 18.49 -5.84
N THR A 654 5.07 18.84 -4.89
CA THR A 654 3.60 18.76 -5.04
C THR A 654 3.10 19.47 -6.30
N GLN A 655 3.52 20.73 -6.51
CA GLN A 655 3.10 21.54 -7.66
C GLN A 655 3.66 20.98 -8.99
N ALA A 656 4.89 20.45 -8.98
CA ALA A 656 5.47 19.80 -10.15
C ALA A 656 4.76 18.47 -10.51
N VAL A 657 4.41 17.65 -9.51
CA VAL A 657 3.58 16.44 -9.68
C VAL A 657 2.22 16.82 -10.25
N LEU A 658 1.50 17.75 -9.61
CA LEU A 658 0.16 18.17 -10.02
C LEU A 658 0.12 18.62 -11.49
N LYS A 659 1.06 19.48 -11.89
CA LYS A 659 1.18 19.97 -13.28
C LYS A 659 1.38 18.85 -14.31
N LEU A 660 2.22 17.85 -14.01
CA LEU A 660 2.46 16.73 -14.90
C LEU A 660 1.30 15.72 -14.89
N ALA A 661 0.77 15.41 -13.71
CA ALA A 661 -0.37 14.52 -13.52
C ALA A 661 -1.61 15.02 -14.29
N LEU A 662 -1.88 16.33 -14.25
CA LEU A 662 -2.92 16.95 -15.08
C LEU A 662 -2.59 16.93 -16.58
N LYS A 663 -1.35 17.27 -17.00
CA LYS A 663 -0.98 17.25 -18.43
C LYS A 663 -1.16 15.87 -19.08
N TYR A 664 -0.85 14.80 -18.35
CA TYR A 664 -0.84 13.42 -18.88
C TYR A 664 -2.02 12.56 -18.41
N SER A 665 -2.99 13.17 -17.71
CA SER A 665 -4.16 12.51 -17.12
C SER A 665 -3.81 11.34 -16.19
N PHE A 666 -2.75 11.44 -15.39
CA PHE A 666 -2.43 10.45 -14.36
C PHE A 666 -3.18 10.74 -13.06
N VAL A 667 -3.89 9.74 -12.53
CA VAL A 667 -4.40 9.73 -11.16
C VAL A 667 -3.23 9.45 -10.21
N THR A 668 -3.06 10.32 -9.21
CA THR A 668 -1.95 10.28 -8.23
C THR A 668 -2.52 10.50 -6.82
N ASP A 669 -1.70 10.84 -5.84
CA ASP A 669 -2.18 11.23 -4.50
C ASP A 669 -2.59 12.71 -4.39
N VAL A 670 -2.28 13.54 -5.40
CA VAL A 670 -2.67 14.96 -5.53
C VAL A 670 -3.68 15.25 -6.66
N THR A 671 -3.96 14.25 -7.50
CA THR A 671 -5.01 14.31 -8.54
C THR A 671 -6.05 13.22 -8.33
N SER A 672 -7.27 13.42 -8.82
CA SER A 672 -8.34 12.42 -8.73
C SER A 672 -9.19 12.39 -9.99
N LEU A 673 -9.79 11.22 -10.25
CA LEU A 673 -10.60 10.96 -11.43
C LEU A 673 -12.06 11.29 -11.14
N VAL A 674 -12.66 12.14 -11.96
CA VAL A 674 -14.06 12.56 -11.83
C VAL A 674 -14.84 12.04 -13.03
N VAL A 675 -15.95 11.35 -12.76
CA VAL A 675 -16.98 11.01 -13.74
C VAL A 675 -18.31 11.53 -13.21
N VAL A 676 -19.10 12.15 -14.08
CA VAL A 676 -20.45 12.64 -13.75
C VAL A 676 -21.40 12.15 -14.84
N LYS A 677 -22.44 11.42 -14.45
CA LYS A 677 -23.60 11.08 -15.29
C LYS A 677 -24.63 12.21 -15.13
N PRO A 678 -24.86 13.10 -16.11
CA PRO A 678 -25.86 14.17 -15.95
C PRO A 678 -27.28 13.60 -15.83
N ASN A 679 -28.15 14.29 -15.08
CA ASN A 679 -29.55 13.89 -14.93
C ASN A 679 -30.32 14.26 -16.20
N GLU A 680 -30.62 13.27 -17.05
CA GLU A 680 -31.70 13.36 -18.03
C GLU A 680 -33.06 13.06 -17.39
N THR A 681 -33.30 13.67 -16.23
CA THR A 681 -34.60 13.81 -15.57
C THR A 681 -35.02 15.27 -15.60
N SER A 682 -35.16 15.81 -16.81
CA SER A 682 -35.98 17.00 -17.02
C SER A 682 -37.41 16.65 -16.62
N ALA A 683 -37.82 17.05 -15.42
CA ALA A 683 -39.19 16.88 -14.95
C ALA A 683 -40.14 17.61 -15.91
N VAL A 684 -40.87 16.84 -16.70
CA VAL A 684 -42.01 17.35 -17.45
C VAL A 684 -43.12 17.56 -16.44
N ASN A 685 -43.42 18.82 -16.09
CA ASN A 685 -44.59 19.14 -15.29
C ASN A 685 -45.84 18.68 -16.04
N THR A 686 -46.45 17.57 -15.60
CA THR A 686 -47.74 17.07 -16.10
C THR A 686 -48.91 17.55 -15.23
N GLU A 687 -48.77 18.70 -14.58
CA GLU A 687 -49.88 19.45 -13.97
C GLU A 687 -50.23 20.70 -14.81
N ASP A 688 -50.77 20.49 -16.01
CA ASP A 688 -51.63 21.49 -16.69
C ASP A 688 -52.43 20.85 -17.86
N ALA A 689 -53.07 19.70 -17.60
CA ALA A 689 -53.77 18.92 -18.63
C ALA A 689 -55.14 18.35 -18.20
N ALA A 690 -55.75 18.85 -17.11
CA ALA A 690 -57.00 18.30 -16.56
C ALA A 690 -58.01 19.30 -15.97
N LYS A 691 -57.91 20.62 -16.24
CA LYS A 691 -58.91 21.63 -15.86
C LYS A 691 -58.97 22.82 -16.84
N ASP A 692 -59.76 22.72 -17.90
CA ASP A 692 -61.08 23.40 -17.96
C ASP A 692 -61.84 22.94 -19.22
N THR A 693 -63.15 23.22 -19.29
CA THR A 693 -64.02 22.85 -20.41
C THR A 693 -64.68 24.06 -21.08
N SER A 694 -64.64 24.04 -22.42
CA SER A 694 -65.53 24.72 -23.37
C SER A 694 -65.12 26.08 -23.98
N ARG A 695 -65.60 26.26 -25.24
CA ARG A 695 -65.77 27.50 -26.04
C ARG A 695 -64.54 28.22 -26.63
N TYR A 696 -64.24 27.82 -27.89
CA TYR A 696 -64.32 28.65 -29.12
C TYR A 696 -64.56 30.18 -28.99
N PRO A 697 -64.12 31.01 -29.99
CA PRO A 697 -62.93 30.89 -30.86
C PRO A 697 -62.28 32.27 -31.20
N TYR A 698 -61.59 32.37 -32.37
CA TYR A 698 -60.95 33.54 -33.01
C TYR A 698 -59.56 33.96 -32.48
N SER A 699 -58.64 34.54 -33.28
CA SER A 699 -58.32 34.31 -34.72
C SER A 699 -57.06 35.10 -35.15
N MET A 700 -56.25 34.50 -36.03
CA MET A 700 -55.42 35.17 -37.07
C MET A 700 -54.21 36.07 -36.69
N ASN A 701 -53.26 36.10 -37.63
CA ASN A 701 -52.32 37.19 -37.96
C ASN A 701 -51.04 37.47 -37.12
N LEU A 702 -49.95 36.81 -37.56
CA LEU A 702 -48.73 37.42 -38.12
C LEU A 702 -48.86 38.89 -38.67
N PRO A 703 -47.76 39.68 -38.90
CA PRO A 703 -46.33 39.46 -38.58
C PRO A 703 -45.50 40.72 -38.16
N LYS A 704 -44.19 40.49 -37.90
CA LYS A 704 -43.02 41.36 -38.24
C LYS A 704 -42.77 42.72 -37.54
N SER A 705 -41.47 43.04 -37.47
CA SER A 705 -40.86 44.35 -37.15
C SER A 705 -40.88 44.73 -35.65
N GLY A 706 -39.91 45.48 -35.12
CA GLY A 706 -38.65 45.97 -35.70
C GLY A 706 -38.29 47.38 -35.23
N VAL A 707 -36.98 47.68 -35.16
CA VAL A 707 -36.37 48.97 -34.71
C VAL A 707 -36.41 49.19 -33.19
N ALA A 708 -35.38 49.87 -32.67
CA ALA A 708 -35.10 50.09 -31.25
C ALA A 708 -35.28 51.56 -30.84
N LEU A 709 -35.28 51.85 -29.53
CA LEU A 709 -34.94 53.18 -29.02
C LEU A 709 -34.24 53.15 -27.65
N LYS A 710 -33.33 54.12 -27.46
CA LYS A 710 -32.75 54.58 -26.17
C LYS A 710 -33.72 55.57 -25.50
N ALA A 711 -33.64 55.94 -24.22
CA ALA A 711 -32.94 55.43 -23.03
C ALA A 711 -33.50 56.17 -21.79
N GLY A 712 -33.17 55.74 -20.56
CA GLY A 712 -33.52 56.49 -19.34
C GLY A 712 -32.80 55.98 -18.09
N SER A 713 -32.15 56.88 -17.35
CA SER A 713 -31.51 56.68 -16.04
C SER A 713 -31.40 58.05 -15.36
N PRO A 714 -31.36 58.14 -14.01
CA PRO A 714 -30.09 58.57 -13.39
C PRO A 714 -29.81 58.04 -11.96
N ASN A 715 -28.58 58.31 -11.49
CA ASN A 715 -28.10 58.38 -10.09
C ASN A 715 -27.88 57.04 -9.32
N SER A 716 -26.84 56.90 -8.48
CA SER A 716 -25.68 57.78 -8.19
C SER A 716 -24.44 57.06 -7.61
N TYR A 717 -23.28 57.67 -7.81
CA TYR A 717 -21.91 57.38 -7.31
C TYR A 717 -21.75 57.67 -5.78
N PRO A 718 -20.58 57.49 -5.09
CA PRO A 718 -19.16 57.29 -5.51
C PRO A 718 -18.47 56.04 -4.85
N VAL A 719 -17.15 55.71 -4.93
CA VAL A 719 -15.90 56.51 -4.80
C VAL A 719 -14.70 55.97 -5.62
N SER A 720 -13.78 56.89 -5.93
CA SER A 720 -12.48 56.90 -6.63
C SER A 720 -11.27 56.33 -5.85
N SER A 721 -10.03 56.11 -6.37
CA SER A 721 -9.46 55.94 -7.74
C SER A 721 -7.91 55.86 -7.75
N LEU A 722 -7.29 55.41 -8.87
CA LEU A 722 -5.89 55.68 -9.34
C LEU A 722 -4.73 55.07 -8.50
N TYR A 723 -3.49 54.85 -8.99
CA TYR A 723 -2.81 55.04 -10.31
C TYR A 723 -2.35 53.64 -10.85
N SER A 724 -2.07 53.31 -12.13
CA SER A 724 -1.42 53.96 -13.29
C SER A 724 0.12 54.19 -13.11
N ALA A 725 1.03 54.23 -14.09
CA ALA A 725 1.08 54.15 -15.57
C ALA A 725 2.57 53.91 -16.00
N ARG A 726 3.02 53.62 -17.25
CA ARG A 726 2.52 53.01 -18.51
C ARG A 726 3.65 53.14 -19.59
N SER A 727 3.65 52.31 -20.66
CA SER A 727 4.47 52.45 -21.91
C SER A 727 5.89 51.84 -21.86
N GLY A 728 6.56 51.46 -22.96
CA GLY A 728 6.31 51.45 -24.42
C GLY A 728 7.64 51.17 -25.19
N ILE A 729 7.85 51.20 -26.52
CA ILE A 729 7.10 51.63 -27.73
C ILE A 729 7.70 50.91 -28.99
N THR A 730 6.96 50.78 -30.11
CA THR A 730 7.38 50.36 -31.51
C THR A 730 7.88 48.90 -31.71
N GLY A 731 7.71 48.24 -32.87
CA GLY A 731 7.11 48.55 -34.20
C GLY A 731 7.55 47.50 -35.27
N ARG A 732 7.17 47.49 -36.57
CA ARG A 732 6.13 48.20 -37.38
C ARG A 732 6.10 47.64 -38.85
N PHE A 733 4.92 47.33 -39.43
CA PHE A 733 4.69 46.87 -40.85
C PHE A 733 5.28 45.49 -41.25
N ALA A 734 4.91 44.80 -42.36
CA ALA A 734 3.89 45.01 -43.42
C ALA A 734 3.32 43.65 -43.93
N ALA A 735 2.35 43.66 -44.85
CA ALA A 735 1.74 42.45 -45.45
C ALA A 735 2.31 42.11 -46.86
N LEU A 736 2.15 40.85 -47.32
CA LEU A 736 1.87 40.46 -48.72
C LEU A 736 1.66 38.92 -48.85
N GLY A 737 0.90 38.51 -49.88
CA GLY A 737 0.90 37.17 -50.49
C GLY A 737 1.06 37.32 -52.02
N PRO A 738 0.71 36.34 -52.90
CA PRO A 738 0.00 35.07 -52.66
C PRO A 738 0.59 33.85 -53.46
N SER A 739 -0.23 32.81 -53.69
CA SER A 739 -0.09 31.66 -54.62
C SER A 739 0.84 30.49 -54.22
N GLY A 740 0.51 29.21 -54.50
CA GLY A 740 -0.77 28.65 -54.99
C GLY A 740 -0.71 27.16 -55.41
N PHE A 741 -1.88 26.49 -55.42
CA PHE A 741 -2.15 25.10 -55.90
C PHE A 741 -1.48 23.93 -55.12
N SER A 742 -2.04 22.71 -55.03
CA SER A 742 -3.43 22.19 -55.12
C SER A 742 -3.50 20.69 -54.77
N GLY A 743 -4.55 20.20 -54.09
CA GLY A 743 -4.80 18.74 -53.95
C GLY A 743 -5.90 18.38 -52.93
N MET A 744 -6.89 17.61 -53.37
CA MET A 744 -8.00 17.04 -52.55
C MET A 744 -7.68 15.61 -52.05
N PRO A 745 -8.48 14.94 -51.19
CA PRO A 745 -9.78 15.34 -50.60
C PRO A 745 -9.89 15.24 -49.06
N MET A 746 -10.89 15.91 -48.50
CA MET A 746 -11.48 15.57 -47.20
C MET A 746 -12.55 14.47 -47.38
N TYR A 747 -12.63 13.53 -46.43
CA TYR A 747 -13.83 12.69 -46.23
C TYR A 747 -14.53 13.09 -44.94
N GLN A 748 -15.85 13.20 -44.99
CA GLN A 748 -16.68 13.74 -43.92
C GLN A 748 -17.79 12.75 -43.56
N PHE A 749 -17.78 12.27 -42.32
CA PHE A 749 -18.89 11.56 -41.68
C PHE A 749 -19.14 12.25 -40.33
N ALA A 750 -20.22 13.03 -40.16
CA ALA A 750 -21.63 12.62 -40.08
C ALA A 750 -21.96 12.01 -38.71
N ALA A 751 -22.37 12.87 -37.78
CA ALA A 751 -22.90 12.49 -36.47
C ALA A 751 -24.42 12.24 -36.55
N PRO A 752 -24.96 11.11 -36.03
CA PRO A 752 -26.40 10.90 -35.88
C PRO A 752 -27.00 11.72 -34.73
N GLN A 753 -28.32 11.97 -34.79
CA GLN A 753 -29.05 12.79 -33.83
C GLN A 753 -29.84 11.94 -32.81
N SER A 754 -30.26 12.58 -31.71
CA SER A 754 -31.12 12.02 -30.66
C SER A 754 -32.61 12.01 -31.04
N ILE A 755 -33.40 11.17 -30.36
CA ILE A 755 -34.87 11.15 -30.38
C ILE A 755 -35.37 11.00 -28.92
N HIS A 756 -36.51 11.61 -28.57
CA HIS A 756 -37.03 11.78 -27.21
C HIS A 756 -38.25 10.90 -26.87
N ALA A 757 -38.39 10.55 -25.57
CA ALA A 757 -39.64 10.45 -24.76
C ALA A 757 -40.76 9.47 -25.24
N SER A 758 -41.78 9.05 -24.47
CA SER A 758 -42.27 9.16 -23.06
C SER A 758 -43.27 8.00 -22.83
N GLY A 759 -43.81 7.63 -21.65
CA GLY A 759 -43.82 8.20 -20.29
C GLY A 759 -44.75 7.36 -19.36
N PHE A 760 -45.36 7.99 -18.33
CA PHE A 760 -46.05 7.39 -17.16
C PHE A 760 -45.09 6.74 -16.12
N GLY A 761 -45.22 6.90 -14.80
CA GLY A 761 -46.25 7.54 -13.96
C GLY A 761 -47.13 6.51 -13.23
N GLU A 762 -47.38 6.52 -11.92
CA GLU A 762 -47.07 7.50 -10.84
C GLU A 762 -46.89 6.80 -9.46
N ASN A 763 -46.48 7.56 -8.42
CA ASN A 763 -46.69 7.38 -6.95
C ASN A 763 -46.42 6.01 -6.29
N PHE A 764 -45.51 5.87 -5.31
CA PHE A 764 -45.75 6.29 -3.90
C PHE A 764 -44.49 6.28 -3.00
N ASP A 765 -44.52 7.10 -1.94
CA ASP A 765 -43.72 7.20 -0.69
C ASP A 765 -42.19 6.95 -0.60
N ILE A 766 -41.56 7.73 0.30
CA ILE A 766 -40.15 7.59 0.73
C ILE A 766 -40.06 7.47 2.26
N THR A 767 -39.97 6.24 2.73
CA THR A 767 -39.21 5.83 3.93
C THR A 767 -38.55 4.48 3.59
N ASP A 768 -37.35 4.13 4.05
CA ASP A 768 -36.51 4.71 5.12
C ASP A 768 -35.00 4.49 4.81
N ILE A 769 -34.13 4.67 5.83
CA ILE A 769 -32.71 4.23 5.93
C ILE A 769 -31.62 5.26 5.55
N SER A 770 -30.99 5.81 6.60
CA SER A 770 -29.53 6.00 6.77
C SER A 770 -29.27 6.44 8.25
N PRO A 771 -28.02 6.48 8.75
CA PRO A 771 -27.20 5.35 9.19
C PRO A 771 -26.84 5.50 10.70
N THR A 772 -25.90 4.70 11.27
CA THR A 772 -25.02 5.08 12.41
C THR A 772 -24.00 3.96 12.75
N THR A 773 -22.74 4.32 12.99
CA THR A 773 -21.78 3.52 13.79
C THR A 773 -21.69 4.13 15.18
N THR A 774 -21.82 3.36 16.26
CA THR A 774 -22.18 3.97 17.55
C THR A 774 -20.99 4.52 18.35
N LEU A 775 -21.17 5.72 18.92
CA LEU A 775 -20.17 6.37 19.77
C LEU A 775 -19.89 5.60 21.08
N ALA A 776 -20.84 4.76 21.49
CA ALA A 776 -20.68 3.84 22.61
C ALA A 776 -19.51 2.88 22.39
N GLU A 777 -19.20 2.51 21.14
CA GLU A 777 -18.15 1.55 20.80
C GLU A 777 -16.75 2.17 20.73
N SER A 778 -16.62 3.50 20.84
CA SER A 778 -15.33 4.19 20.91
C SER A 778 -14.54 3.86 22.17
N SER A 779 -13.25 3.57 22.01
CA SER A 779 -12.30 3.40 23.12
C SER A 779 -11.99 4.69 23.90
N SER A 780 -12.45 5.86 23.44
CA SER A 780 -12.14 7.16 24.06
C SER A 780 -12.96 7.48 25.32
N LEU A 781 -14.12 6.86 25.53
CA LEU A 781 -14.99 7.09 26.71
C LEU A 781 -15.58 5.78 27.26
N PRO A 782 -14.78 4.90 27.91
CA PRO A 782 -15.23 3.55 28.29
C PRO A 782 -16.48 3.53 29.19
N TRP A 783 -16.58 4.46 30.14
CA TRP A 783 -17.70 4.58 31.08
C TRP A 783 -19.04 4.86 30.38
N LEU A 784 -19.03 5.36 29.14
CA LEU A 784 -20.24 5.76 28.42
C LEU A 784 -21.13 4.54 28.14
N LYS A 785 -20.55 3.35 27.94
CA LYS A 785 -21.30 2.10 27.77
C LYS A 785 -22.14 1.74 28.99
N ASP A 786 -21.62 2.00 30.20
CA ASP A 786 -22.23 1.58 31.46
C ASP A 786 -23.42 2.47 31.91
N VAL A 787 -23.74 3.50 31.11
CA VAL A 787 -24.65 4.59 31.48
C VAL A 787 -25.69 4.87 30.38
N LEU A 788 -25.54 4.27 29.20
CA LEU A 788 -26.55 4.34 28.15
C LEU A 788 -27.68 3.35 28.40
N ASN A 789 -28.91 3.83 28.26
CA ASN A 789 -30.09 2.98 28.21
C ASN A 789 -30.08 2.13 26.93
N GLU A 790 -30.92 1.09 26.85
CA GLU A 790 -31.04 0.17 25.70
C GLU A 790 -31.23 0.88 24.34
N ASN A 791 -31.81 2.08 24.34
CA ASN A 791 -32.03 2.91 23.15
C ASN A 791 -30.85 3.83 22.78
N GLY A 792 -29.66 3.68 23.38
CA GLY A 792 -28.49 4.54 23.11
C GLY A 792 -28.63 5.98 23.63
N THR A 793 -29.48 6.20 24.62
CA THR A 793 -29.77 7.51 25.24
C THR A 793 -29.24 7.59 26.66
N ILE A 794 -28.90 8.81 27.11
CA ILE A 794 -28.37 9.07 28.47
C ILE A 794 -29.36 9.90 29.29
N THR A 795 -29.62 9.49 30.54
CA THR A 795 -30.60 10.14 31.43
C THR A 795 -29.92 11.05 32.45
N ILE A 796 -30.25 12.34 32.41
CA ILE A 796 -29.66 13.40 33.24
C ILE A 796 -30.78 14.31 33.74
N ASN A 797 -30.85 14.49 35.06
CA ASN A 797 -31.87 15.33 35.73
C ASN A 797 -33.31 14.96 35.31
N GLU A 798 -33.61 13.65 35.31
CA GLU A 798 -34.90 13.04 34.92
C GLU A 798 -35.29 13.19 33.43
N ALA A 799 -34.60 14.02 32.66
CA ALA A 799 -34.69 14.07 31.20
C ALA A 799 -33.75 13.05 30.52
N THR A 800 -34.09 12.59 29.31
CA THR A 800 -33.34 11.57 28.58
C THR A 800 -32.98 12.05 27.17
N TYR A 801 -31.70 11.98 26.83
CA TYR A 801 -31.13 12.64 25.66
C TYR A 801 -30.39 11.66 24.72
N PRO A 802 -30.60 11.69 23.40
CA PRO A 802 -29.76 11.00 22.43
C PRO A 802 -28.38 11.64 22.29
N LEU A 803 -27.36 10.83 22.00
CA LEU A 803 -25.95 11.28 21.90
C LEU A 803 -25.57 11.98 20.56
N GLY A 804 -26.50 12.12 19.62
CA GLY A 804 -26.28 12.84 18.35
C GLY A 804 -25.13 12.26 17.50
N GLN A 805 -25.00 10.94 17.47
CA GLN A 805 -23.76 10.26 17.05
C GLN A 805 -23.49 10.32 15.53
N ASN A 806 -24.48 10.69 14.72
CA ASN A 806 -24.38 10.93 13.27
C ASN A 806 -24.94 12.32 12.87
N GLU A 807 -25.24 13.17 13.85
CA GLU A 807 -25.68 14.55 13.64
C GLU A 807 -24.48 15.49 13.67
N THR A 808 -24.42 16.51 12.80
CA THR A 808 -23.35 17.53 12.84
C THR A 808 -23.96 18.88 13.23
N LEU A 809 -24.20 19.06 14.52
CA LEU A 809 -24.95 20.20 15.04
C LEU A 809 -24.01 21.38 15.33
N GLY A 810 -23.74 22.16 14.29
CA GLY A 810 -22.90 23.37 14.37
C GLY A 810 -23.21 24.26 15.60
N LEU A 811 -22.12 24.68 16.25
CA LEU A 811 -21.95 25.46 17.49
C LEU A 811 -23.25 25.86 18.21
N GLY A 812 -23.49 25.25 19.36
CA GLY A 812 -24.56 25.62 20.29
C GLY A 812 -24.22 26.81 21.19
N ASP A 813 -25.12 27.07 22.14
CA ASP A 813 -25.04 28.21 23.04
C ASP A 813 -23.79 28.21 23.94
N THR A 814 -23.40 29.40 24.40
CA THR A 814 -22.29 29.59 25.32
C THR A 814 -22.61 29.02 26.70
N CYS A 815 -21.70 28.24 27.27
CA CYS A 815 -21.86 27.54 28.53
C CYS A 815 -20.71 27.87 29.50
N THR A 816 -20.98 27.85 30.81
CA THR A 816 -20.02 28.34 31.82
C THR A 816 -19.11 27.25 32.42
N ASN A 817 -19.41 25.98 32.15
CA ASN A 817 -18.81 24.84 32.84
C ASN A 817 -17.85 24.08 31.92
N SER A 818 -16.83 24.76 31.39
CA SER A 818 -15.82 24.09 30.55
C SER A 818 -14.61 23.65 31.37
N VAL A 819 -13.76 22.80 30.79
CA VAL A 819 -12.50 22.39 31.41
C VAL A 819 -11.46 23.49 31.24
N ASN A 820 -10.88 23.94 32.35
CA ASN A 820 -9.87 25.01 32.45
C ASN A 820 -10.32 26.43 32.03
N THR A 821 -11.55 26.63 31.56
CA THR A 821 -12.12 27.97 31.29
C THR A 821 -13.54 28.13 31.85
N THR A 822 -13.88 29.31 32.37
CA THR A 822 -15.22 29.66 32.87
C THR A 822 -16.25 29.94 31.76
N ASN A 823 -15.86 29.83 30.50
CA ASN A 823 -16.69 29.96 29.31
C ASN A 823 -16.25 28.91 28.27
N GLY A 824 -17.23 28.32 27.58
CA GLY A 824 -17.08 27.44 26.44
C GLY A 824 -18.31 27.54 25.53
N GLN A 825 -18.41 26.65 24.53
CA GLN A 825 -19.61 26.48 23.70
C GLN A 825 -20.13 25.05 23.81
N CYS A 826 -21.45 24.89 23.80
CA CYS A 826 -22.05 23.57 23.76
C CYS A 826 -21.86 22.95 22.36
N THR A 827 -21.31 21.75 22.31
CA THR A 827 -21.13 20.95 21.08
C THR A 827 -21.52 19.50 21.38
N LEU A 828 -21.67 18.66 20.35
CA LEU A 828 -21.87 17.23 20.57
C LEU A 828 -20.61 16.59 21.17
N LEU A 829 -20.82 15.53 21.96
CA LEU A 829 -19.76 14.83 22.70
C LEU A 829 -18.62 14.32 21.79
N HIS A 830 -18.95 13.97 20.55
CA HIS A 830 -17.99 13.44 19.57
C HIS A 830 -17.16 14.55 18.87
N GLU A 831 -17.69 15.78 18.81
CA GLU A 831 -17.04 16.93 18.16
C GLU A 831 -15.93 17.49 19.07
N CYS A 832 -16.17 17.58 20.38
CA CYS A 832 -15.21 18.14 21.34
C CYS A 832 -14.11 17.13 21.76
N LYS A 833 -13.19 16.80 20.86
CA LYS A 833 -12.07 15.87 21.17
C LYS A 833 -11.20 16.32 22.34
N VAL A 834 -11.11 17.62 22.61
CA VAL A 834 -10.28 18.21 23.69
C VAL A 834 -10.79 17.83 25.09
N ILE A 835 -12.10 17.68 25.28
CA ILE A 835 -12.67 17.38 26.62
C ILE A 835 -12.78 15.88 26.90
N GLN A 836 -12.75 15.02 25.87
CA GLN A 836 -12.94 13.57 26.02
C GLN A 836 -11.91 12.93 26.97
N SER A 837 -10.65 13.41 26.98
CA SER A 837 -9.60 12.94 27.90
C SER A 837 -9.81 13.33 29.37
N TYR A 838 -10.70 14.30 29.65
CA TYR A 838 -11.06 14.74 31.01
C TYR A 838 -12.36 14.09 31.49
N LEU A 839 -13.19 13.56 30.59
CA LEU A 839 -14.41 12.83 30.92
C LEU A 839 -14.07 11.39 31.32
N THR A 840 -13.53 11.20 32.52
CA THR A 840 -13.18 9.88 33.05
C THR A 840 -14.37 9.04 33.51
N ASP A 841 -15.49 9.69 33.83
CA ASP A 841 -16.67 9.08 34.43
C ASP A 841 -17.94 9.95 34.26
N PHE A 842 -19.10 9.39 34.59
CA PHE A 842 -20.39 10.05 34.46
C PHE A 842 -20.63 11.22 35.43
N ALA A 843 -20.03 11.20 36.63
CA ALA A 843 -20.17 12.30 37.57
C ALA A 843 -19.37 13.53 37.12
N THR A 844 -18.23 13.31 36.47
CA THR A 844 -17.44 14.33 35.77
C THR A 844 -18.19 14.83 34.53
N TYR A 845 -18.79 13.94 33.72
CA TYR A 845 -19.60 14.37 32.57
C TYR A 845 -20.80 15.25 32.97
N LYS A 846 -21.54 14.93 34.04
CA LYS A 846 -22.67 15.75 34.51
C LYS A 846 -22.29 17.19 34.89
N GLN A 847 -21.03 17.46 35.22
CA GLN A 847 -20.56 18.81 35.54
C GLN A 847 -20.35 19.66 34.27
N HIS A 848 -19.95 19.02 33.17
CA HIS A 848 -19.66 19.62 31.86
C HIS A 848 -20.81 19.44 30.84
N PHE A 849 -21.90 18.78 31.22
CA PHE A 849 -23.07 18.54 30.38
C PHE A 849 -23.75 19.84 29.94
N CYS A 850 -24.22 19.85 28.70
CA CYS A 850 -25.15 20.86 28.18
C CYS A 850 -26.08 20.21 27.15
N GLU A 851 -27.30 20.73 27.02
CA GLU A 851 -28.21 20.31 25.96
C GLU A 851 -27.91 21.11 24.69
N ILE A 852 -27.80 20.43 23.54
CA ILE A 852 -27.73 21.07 22.22
C ILE A 852 -28.88 20.57 21.35
N LYS A 853 -29.91 21.41 21.15
CA LYS A 853 -31.06 21.13 20.26
C LYS A 853 -31.76 19.79 20.57
N GLY A 854 -31.92 19.43 21.85
CA GLY A 854 -32.48 18.15 22.30
C GLY A 854 -31.48 16.98 22.40
N PHE A 855 -30.22 17.18 22.04
CA PHE A 855 -29.16 16.16 22.14
C PHE A 855 -28.23 16.38 23.32
N ALA A 856 -27.57 15.30 23.74
CA ALA A 856 -26.59 15.30 24.81
C ALA A 856 -25.24 15.87 24.35
N GLY A 857 -24.98 17.12 24.69
CA GLY A 857 -23.74 17.83 24.41
C GLY A 857 -22.80 17.93 25.60
N VAL A 858 -21.66 18.56 25.35
CA VAL A 858 -20.64 18.89 26.35
C VAL A 858 -20.12 20.30 26.14
N CYS A 859 -19.80 20.99 27.23
CA CYS A 859 -19.31 22.36 27.22
C CYS A 859 -17.84 22.45 26.78
N CYS A 860 -17.62 22.52 25.47
CA CYS A 860 -16.29 22.51 24.86
C CYS A 860 -15.53 23.84 25.10
N PRO A 861 -14.25 23.81 25.48
CA PRO A 861 -13.48 25.05 25.68
C PRO A 861 -13.26 25.75 24.33
N LEU A 862 -13.47 27.07 24.31
CA LEU A 862 -13.20 27.87 23.11
C LEU A 862 -11.70 27.86 22.78
N PRO A 863 -11.31 27.82 21.50
CA PRO A 863 -9.92 28.00 21.11
C PRO A 863 -9.37 29.34 21.63
N GLN A 864 -8.25 29.28 22.35
CA GLN A 864 -7.46 30.48 22.66
C GLN A 864 -6.79 30.95 21.34
N PRO A 865 -6.87 32.24 20.98
CA PRO A 865 -6.30 32.79 19.74
C PRO A 865 -4.78 33.00 19.80
#